data_AF-A0A4V3FIC1-F1
#
_entry.id   AF-A0A4V3FIC1-F1
#
_cell.length_a   1.000
_cell.length_b   1.000
_cell.length_c   1.000
_cell.angle_alpha   90.00
_cell.angle_beta   90.00
_cell.angle_gamma   90.00
#
_symmetry.space_group_name_H-M   'P 1'
#
loop_
_entity.id
_entity.type
_entity.pdbx_description
1 polymer ?
#
loop_
_entity_poly.entity_id
_entity_poly.type
_entity_poly.pdbx_seq_one_letter_code
_entity_poly.pdbx_strand_id
1 'polypeptide(L)'
;MIHSGFRPGLAALVASLALNAGAQITQRGDTVGKILNEWHEAGTAAGLEAITYENRDGQHSPLKTAQYPQLQIFQPDTKSGPPTGPAMALRMKPTVGNCSMSAAADQGGSLPRLYQVDPQGQKFLMMQYLANNLMIYPEHQDYDIGGNGVGGYGDLYPSNNACSIISQGSSGSDQPFLNAVFTTIAAFPPETQKMLIEKRLLMPTVQSIFRQSNKKVKTASDYLTGAAHPVVFDVSGLDEEKMVRMAHETTPAKIPPLVQVEVVEETSLVAGKDYFEAEKPHPYKLADTPVSIARIMRGNGSEYVVTVSAKKSADLTGRPVRLRWQLLQGNPKLVRLESSTKEPVARLTVRWHPPLTTASGIRSHRVDIGLFADNDVSVSAPAIISFYMLPNEMHFYDAQGRISEICYQAHNPELGLPPSSQDARWLKAMQAVSLAGDGLRSRLVEKLLTAPERQAIHKAWLPLDEQWQEVRRLEADPGKKDKAAALKKTLLQSVATTLDTPLPGDRALTVRTAIEQALEAVAGFTDLYPSFQRELLSLAAKSSKPTAQADIAHQIQRLKDLNIFSENSSGLITPFVPLDQLTDADRYYISGLNRTLLSQVLFPEALERSNAPAWVDRRLTTPKPWRDVHRYDKEGKLIGWIRHQAGRTAWFAPDGRYLPDGLGQPDKALPVIYEKNEQGLLEWRSK
;
A
#
# COMPACT_ATOMS: atom_id res chain seq x y z
N MET A 1 -49.81 40.78 -75.94
CA MET A 1 -51.01 40.58 -75.10
C MET A 1 -50.62 39.67 -73.94
N ILE A 2 -50.64 40.25 -72.73
CA ILE A 2 -50.86 39.64 -71.41
C ILE A 2 -50.08 38.35 -71.09
N HIS A 3 -49.02 38.47 -70.28
CA HIS A 3 -49.04 37.86 -68.95
C HIS A 3 -48.01 38.49 -67.98
N SER A 4 -48.56 38.78 -66.80
CA SER A 4 -48.04 39.28 -65.52
C SER A 4 -46.64 38.82 -65.12
N GLY A 5 -45.74 39.77 -64.86
CA GLY A 5 -44.53 39.60 -64.07
C GLY A 5 -44.66 40.30 -62.71
N PHE A 6 -44.74 39.50 -61.65
CA PHE A 6 -44.75 39.94 -60.25
C PHE A 6 -43.32 40.34 -59.81
N ARG A 7 -43.21 41.36 -58.96
CA ARG A 7 -41.96 41.87 -58.35
C ARG A 7 -41.32 40.85 -57.39
N PRO A 8 -39.98 40.75 -57.28
CA PRO A 8 -39.34 40.04 -56.17
C PRO A 8 -39.24 40.98 -54.95
N GLY A 9 -39.82 40.54 -53.85
CA GLY A 9 -39.61 41.11 -52.53
C GLY A 9 -38.35 40.54 -51.88
N LEU A 10 -37.48 41.45 -51.45
CA LEU A 10 -36.62 41.40 -50.28
C LEU A 10 -36.77 40.15 -49.38
N ALA A 11 -35.78 39.25 -49.40
CA ALA A 11 -35.45 38.34 -48.29
C ALA A 11 -34.10 37.65 -48.57
N ALA A 12 -33.02 38.42 -48.43
CA ALA A 12 -31.68 37.86 -48.26
C ALA A 12 -31.14 38.37 -46.92
N LEU A 13 -30.38 37.51 -46.25
CA LEU A 13 -29.51 37.78 -45.12
C LEU A 13 -30.05 37.57 -43.69
N VAL A 14 -30.55 36.37 -43.38
CA VAL A 14 -30.27 35.71 -42.07
C VAL A 14 -30.22 34.19 -42.30
N ALA A 15 -29.12 33.70 -42.88
CA ALA A 15 -28.87 32.27 -43.02
C ALA A 15 -27.37 32.00 -42.86
N SER A 16 -26.89 32.10 -41.62
CA SER A 16 -25.65 31.50 -41.15
C SER A 16 -25.51 31.81 -39.66
N LEU A 17 -26.03 30.90 -38.83
CA LEU A 17 -25.62 30.58 -37.45
C LEU A 17 -26.66 29.59 -36.87
N ALA A 18 -26.95 28.51 -37.59
CA ALA A 18 -27.51 27.30 -36.99
C ALA A 18 -26.33 26.35 -36.80
N LEU A 19 -25.48 26.66 -35.82
CA LEU A 19 -24.48 25.72 -35.32
C LEU A 19 -25.22 24.55 -34.66
N ASN A 20 -24.86 23.34 -35.05
CA ASN A 20 -25.36 22.06 -34.56
C ASN A 20 -25.97 22.11 -33.16
N ALA A 21 -27.29 21.97 -33.06
CA ALA A 21 -27.90 21.46 -31.82
C ALA A 21 -27.57 19.96 -31.71
N GLY A 22 -26.32 19.64 -31.37
CA GLY A 22 -25.90 18.30 -30.99
C GLY A 22 -26.67 17.85 -29.75
N ALA A 23 -26.78 16.53 -29.54
CA ALA A 23 -27.33 16.02 -28.29
C ALA A 23 -26.54 16.60 -27.10
N GLN A 24 -27.20 16.89 -25.98
CA GLN A 24 -26.53 17.34 -24.74
C GLN A 24 -25.36 16.40 -24.38
N ILE A 25 -24.29 16.91 -23.78
CA ILE A 25 -23.18 16.06 -23.30
C ILE A 25 -23.72 15.08 -22.25
N THR A 26 -24.56 15.58 -21.33
CA THR A 26 -25.08 14.80 -20.21
C THR A 26 -26.50 15.19 -19.80
N GLN A 27 -27.26 14.25 -19.22
CA GLN A 27 -28.57 14.49 -18.62
C GLN A 27 -28.50 14.80 -17.11
N ARG A 28 -27.28 14.93 -16.54
CA ARG A 28 -27.11 15.27 -15.12
C ARG A 28 -27.63 16.68 -14.84
N GLY A 29 -28.44 16.80 -13.77
CA GLY A 29 -29.02 18.09 -13.33
C GLY A 29 -28.19 18.83 -12.27
N ASP A 30 -27.02 18.30 -11.90
CA ASP A 30 -26.10 18.93 -10.96
C ASP A 30 -25.31 20.07 -11.63
N THR A 31 -24.51 20.79 -10.84
CA THR A 31 -23.71 21.93 -11.32
C THR A 31 -22.81 21.53 -12.50
N VAL A 32 -22.14 20.38 -12.40
CA VAL A 32 -21.23 19.87 -13.45
C VAL A 32 -21.98 19.60 -14.74
N GLY A 33 -23.14 18.92 -14.68
CA GLY A 33 -23.92 18.64 -15.87
C GLY A 33 -24.43 19.89 -16.57
N LYS A 34 -24.85 20.90 -15.81
CA LYS A 34 -25.29 22.20 -16.35
C LYS A 34 -24.18 22.93 -17.08
N ILE A 35 -23.03 23.14 -16.44
CA ILE A 35 -21.92 23.90 -17.06
C ILE A 35 -21.37 23.20 -18.31
N LEU A 36 -21.33 21.86 -18.33
CA LEU A 36 -20.88 21.11 -19.51
C LEU A 36 -21.82 21.33 -20.71
N ASN A 37 -23.12 21.23 -20.49
CA ASN A 37 -24.10 21.44 -21.56
C ASN A 37 -24.08 22.90 -22.06
N GLU A 38 -23.96 23.87 -21.16
CA GLU A 38 -23.81 25.30 -21.52
C GLU A 38 -22.54 25.53 -22.36
N TRP A 39 -21.40 24.98 -21.94
CA TRP A 39 -20.14 25.12 -22.70
C TRP A 39 -20.17 24.40 -24.04
N HIS A 40 -20.89 23.28 -24.14
CA HIS A 40 -21.07 22.56 -25.39
C HIS A 40 -21.95 23.32 -26.37
N GLU A 41 -23.06 23.89 -25.90
CA GLU A 41 -23.94 24.75 -26.70
C GLU A 41 -23.18 25.99 -27.19
N ALA A 42 -22.29 26.53 -26.37
CA ALA A 42 -21.38 27.61 -26.76
C ALA A 42 -20.22 27.16 -27.69
N GLY A 43 -20.07 25.86 -27.98
CA GLY A 43 -19.00 25.32 -28.82
C GLY A 43 -17.60 25.32 -28.18
N THR A 44 -17.53 25.48 -26.85
CA THR A 44 -16.26 25.57 -26.10
C THR A 44 -15.90 24.29 -25.33
N ALA A 45 -16.79 23.31 -25.28
CA ALA A 45 -16.53 21.97 -24.74
C ALA A 45 -16.68 20.90 -25.83
N ALA A 46 -15.71 19.99 -25.91
CA ALA A 46 -15.60 18.97 -26.93
C ALA A 46 -16.70 17.90 -26.89
N GLY A 47 -17.23 17.60 -25.71
CA GLY A 47 -18.18 16.50 -25.53
C GLY A 47 -17.52 15.12 -25.55
N LEU A 48 -18.35 14.08 -25.72
CA LEU A 48 -17.97 12.67 -25.56
C LEU A 48 -18.06 11.85 -26.87
N GLU A 49 -18.37 12.48 -28.01
CA GLU A 49 -18.58 11.76 -29.27
C GLU A 49 -17.37 10.93 -29.72
N ALA A 50 -16.15 11.36 -29.39
CA ALA A 50 -14.91 10.64 -29.72
C ALA A 50 -14.54 9.53 -28.70
N ILE A 51 -15.29 9.42 -27.60
CA ILE A 51 -14.93 8.63 -26.43
C ILE A 51 -15.80 7.39 -26.33
N THR A 52 -15.18 6.28 -25.93
CA THR A 52 -15.84 4.99 -25.72
C THR A 52 -15.84 4.62 -24.23
N TYR A 53 -16.90 3.97 -23.76
CA TYR A 53 -16.99 3.36 -22.45
C TYR A 53 -16.98 1.83 -22.54
N GLU A 54 -16.23 1.19 -21.65
CA GLU A 54 -16.20 -0.27 -21.50
C GLU A 54 -16.42 -0.69 -20.04
N ASN A 55 -17.40 -1.54 -19.80
CA ASN A 55 -17.56 -2.27 -18.54
C ASN A 55 -17.11 -3.72 -18.72
N ARG A 56 -16.26 -4.23 -17.83
CA ARG A 56 -15.73 -5.60 -17.91
C ARG A 56 -16.10 -6.49 -16.72
N ASP A 57 -17.08 -6.09 -15.90
CA ASP A 57 -17.52 -6.88 -14.74
C ASP A 57 -18.94 -7.44 -14.88
N GLY A 58 -19.46 -7.53 -16.12
CA GLY A 58 -20.79 -8.07 -16.38
C GLY A 58 -21.91 -7.13 -15.90
N GLN A 59 -21.66 -5.81 -15.91
CA GLN A 59 -22.56 -4.78 -15.41
C GLN A 59 -22.80 -4.85 -13.90
N HIS A 60 -21.80 -5.30 -13.13
CA HIS A 60 -21.87 -5.34 -11.67
C HIS A 60 -21.64 -3.94 -11.06
N SER A 61 -20.79 -3.11 -11.67
CA SER A 61 -20.63 -1.69 -11.35
C SER A 61 -20.76 -0.80 -12.60
N PRO A 62 -21.94 -0.73 -13.25
CA PRO A 62 -22.05 -0.04 -14.52
C PRO A 62 -22.15 1.47 -14.34
N LEU A 63 -21.49 2.23 -15.20
CA LEU A 63 -21.84 3.61 -15.47
C LEU A 63 -23.31 3.69 -15.91
N LYS A 64 -24.05 4.69 -15.41
CA LYS A 64 -25.40 5.00 -15.89
C LYS A 64 -25.31 5.69 -17.25
N THR A 65 -25.09 4.91 -18.32
CA THR A 65 -24.81 5.40 -19.68
C THR A 65 -25.92 6.31 -20.25
N ALA A 66 -27.17 6.13 -19.83
CA ALA A 66 -28.28 7.03 -20.18
C ALA A 66 -28.02 8.50 -19.78
N GLN A 67 -27.17 8.74 -18.78
CA GLN A 67 -26.77 10.09 -18.38
C GLN A 67 -25.79 10.75 -19.36
N TYR A 68 -25.24 10.03 -20.34
CA TYR A 68 -24.23 10.54 -21.29
C TYR A 68 -24.60 10.14 -22.72
N PRO A 69 -25.57 10.81 -23.36
CA PRO A 69 -26.13 10.35 -24.64
C PRO A 69 -25.15 10.41 -25.82
N GLN A 70 -24.06 11.18 -25.73
CA GLN A 70 -22.99 11.21 -26.73
C GLN A 70 -22.00 10.02 -26.62
N LEU A 71 -21.99 9.31 -25.50
CA LEU A 71 -20.97 8.32 -25.17
C LEU A 71 -21.17 7.02 -25.95
N GLN A 72 -20.12 6.55 -26.65
CA GLN A 72 -20.17 5.28 -27.36
C GLN A 72 -19.93 4.12 -26.38
N ILE A 73 -20.72 3.04 -26.49
CA ILE A 73 -20.50 1.83 -25.69
C ILE A 73 -19.64 0.85 -26.49
N PHE A 74 -18.51 0.45 -25.92
CA PHE A 74 -17.63 -0.54 -26.52
C PHE A 74 -18.40 -1.86 -26.70
N GLN A 75 -18.35 -2.41 -27.91
CA GLN A 75 -18.91 -3.71 -28.23
C GLN A 75 -17.77 -4.72 -28.37
N PRO A 76 -17.62 -5.67 -27.42
CA PRO A 76 -16.58 -6.68 -27.50
C PRO A 76 -16.73 -7.54 -28.76
N ASP A 77 -15.61 -7.84 -29.39
CA ASP A 77 -15.49 -8.79 -30.50
C ASP A 77 -14.40 -9.84 -30.21
N THR A 78 -14.19 -10.76 -31.14
CA THR A 78 -13.20 -11.85 -31.00
C THR A 78 -11.75 -11.34 -30.91
N LYS A 79 -11.45 -10.11 -31.35
CA LYS A 79 -10.12 -9.51 -31.28
C LYS A 79 -9.89 -8.74 -29.98
N SER A 80 -10.97 -8.36 -29.29
CA SER A 80 -10.94 -7.59 -28.05
C SER A 80 -10.66 -8.41 -26.78
N GLY A 81 -10.63 -9.74 -26.92
CA GLY A 81 -10.51 -10.70 -25.81
C GLY A 81 -11.87 -11.01 -25.16
N PRO A 82 -11.88 -11.72 -24.02
CA PRO A 82 -13.10 -11.98 -23.27
C PRO A 82 -13.83 -10.68 -22.89
N PRO A 83 -15.18 -10.66 -22.88
CA PRO A 83 -15.95 -9.45 -22.56
C PRO A 83 -15.85 -9.06 -21.08
N THR A 84 -15.49 -10.00 -20.20
CA THR A 84 -15.34 -9.78 -18.76
C THR A 84 -13.94 -10.08 -18.27
N GLY A 85 -13.61 -9.60 -17.07
CA GLY A 85 -12.32 -9.80 -16.41
C GLY A 85 -11.30 -8.70 -16.71
N PRO A 86 -10.00 -8.94 -16.43
CA PRO A 86 -8.95 -7.97 -16.72
C PRO A 86 -8.98 -7.57 -18.21
N ALA A 87 -8.66 -6.32 -18.49
CA ALA A 87 -8.41 -5.87 -19.85
C ALA A 87 -7.14 -6.56 -20.39
N MET A 88 -7.23 -7.13 -21.58
CA MET A 88 -6.13 -7.90 -22.19
C MET A 88 -5.70 -7.36 -23.56
N ALA A 89 -6.42 -6.35 -24.08
CA ALA A 89 -6.13 -5.75 -25.37
C ALA A 89 -6.35 -4.24 -25.30
N LEU A 90 -5.58 -3.51 -26.10
CA LEU A 90 -5.76 -2.06 -26.27
C LEU A 90 -7.02 -1.80 -27.08
N ARG A 91 -7.68 -0.69 -26.80
CA ARG A 91 -8.75 -0.14 -27.62
C ARG A 91 -8.17 0.90 -28.56
N MET A 92 -8.55 0.80 -29.84
CA MET A 92 -8.05 1.70 -30.88
C MET A 92 -8.63 3.11 -30.76
N LYS A 93 -9.81 3.25 -30.14
CA LYS A 93 -10.42 4.53 -29.81
C LYS A 93 -10.12 4.90 -28.36
N PRO A 94 -10.10 6.21 -28.02
CA PRO A 94 -10.04 6.65 -26.63
C PRO A 94 -11.12 5.96 -25.79
N THR A 95 -10.70 5.26 -24.75
CA THR A 95 -11.60 4.42 -23.95
C THR A 95 -11.39 4.67 -22.47
N VAL A 96 -12.48 4.85 -21.74
CA VAL A 96 -12.48 4.83 -20.28
C VAL A 96 -13.32 3.63 -19.85
N GLY A 97 -12.85 2.85 -18.91
CA GLY A 97 -13.58 1.66 -18.49
C GLY A 97 -13.35 1.28 -17.05
N ASN A 98 -14.12 0.30 -16.60
CA ASN A 98 -14.00 -0.24 -15.26
C ASN A 98 -14.23 -1.75 -15.20
N CYS A 99 -13.77 -2.33 -14.10
CA CYS A 99 -14.03 -3.72 -13.75
C CYS A 99 -13.88 -3.89 -12.23
N SER A 100 -14.96 -4.26 -11.54
CA SER A 100 -14.91 -4.51 -10.10
C SER A 100 -14.68 -5.96 -9.70
N MET A 101 -14.31 -6.83 -10.66
CA MET A 101 -13.93 -8.21 -10.34
C MET A 101 -12.65 -8.24 -9.51
N SER A 102 -12.60 -9.11 -8.51
CA SER A 102 -11.47 -9.25 -7.60
C SER A 102 -11.49 -10.64 -6.97
N ALA A 103 -10.33 -11.08 -6.48
CA ALA A 103 -10.26 -12.15 -5.49
C ALA A 103 -10.03 -11.52 -4.11
N ALA A 104 -10.19 -12.31 -3.04
CA ALA A 104 -9.75 -11.90 -1.71
C ALA A 104 -8.25 -11.55 -1.72
N ALA A 105 -7.82 -10.66 -0.83
CA ALA A 105 -6.44 -10.18 -0.75
C ALA A 105 -5.41 -11.32 -0.65
N ASP A 106 -5.69 -12.38 0.11
CA ASP A 106 -4.80 -13.54 0.23
C ASP A 106 -4.92 -14.56 -0.93
N GLN A 107 -5.90 -14.38 -1.81
CA GLN A 107 -6.23 -15.29 -2.93
C GLN A 107 -6.03 -14.64 -4.31
N GLY A 108 -5.20 -13.60 -4.40
CA GLY A 108 -4.81 -12.96 -5.67
C GLY A 108 -5.08 -11.46 -5.74
N GLY A 109 -5.98 -10.95 -4.88
CA GLY A 109 -6.31 -9.54 -4.76
C GLY A 109 -7.08 -8.95 -5.93
N SER A 110 -7.04 -7.64 -6.02
CA SER A 110 -7.66 -6.81 -7.06
C SER A 110 -6.93 -6.88 -8.40
N LEU A 111 -7.61 -6.43 -9.47
CA LEU A 111 -7.03 -6.39 -10.81
C LEU A 111 -5.80 -5.46 -10.92
N PRO A 112 -5.74 -4.28 -10.29
CA PRO A 112 -4.51 -3.50 -10.27
C PRO A 112 -3.34 -4.29 -9.71
N ARG A 113 -3.52 -5.01 -8.60
CA ARG A 113 -2.46 -5.84 -8.02
C ARG A 113 -2.05 -6.95 -8.97
N LEU A 114 -3.01 -7.61 -9.63
CA LEU A 114 -2.73 -8.61 -10.66
C LEU A 114 -1.79 -8.10 -11.76
N TYR A 115 -1.99 -6.89 -12.27
CA TYR A 115 -1.07 -6.32 -13.25
C TYR A 115 0.25 -5.89 -12.63
N GLN A 116 0.22 -5.35 -11.41
CA GLN A 116 1.40 -4.72 -10.82
C GLN A 116 2.45 -5.73 -10.34
N VAL A 117 2.03 -6.94 -9.97
CA VAL A 117 2.92 -8.05 -9.62
C VAL A 117 3.53 -8.73 -10.86
N ASP A 118 3.24 -8.30 -12.08
CA ASP A 118 3.75 -8.92 -13.30
C ASP A 118 4.34 -7.87 -14.28
N PRO A 119 5.59 -8.04 -14.75
CA PRO A 119 6.18 -7.09 -15.71
C PRO A 119 5.38 -6.90 -17.00
N GLN A 120 4.70 -7.93 -17.51
CA GLN A 120 3.86 -7.77 -18.70
C GLN A 120 2.58 -7.00 -18.37
N GLY A 121 1.99 -7.23 -17.19
CA GLY A 121 0.89 -6.42 -16.67
C GLY A 121 1.23 -4.93 -16.57
N GLN A 122 2.39 -4.59 -15.99
CA GLN A 122 2.85 -3.19 -15.90
C GLN A 122 3.06 -2.55 -17.28
N LYS A 123 3.68 -3.29 -18.20
CA LYS A 123 3.83 -2.86 -19.60
C LYS A 123 2.47 -2.64 -20.26
N PHE A 124 1.51 -3.52 -20.01
CA PHE A 124 0.16 -3.39 -20.54
C PHE A 124 -0.55 -2.13 -20.02
N LEU A 125 -0.49 -1.86 -18.71
CA LEU A 125 -1.03 -0.63 -18.13
C LEU A 125 -0.41 0.62 -18.78
N MET A 126 0.91 0.65 -18.96
CA MET A 126 1.60 1.74 -19.67
C MET A 126 1.10 1.88 -21.13
N MET A 127 0.91 0.77 -21.84
CA MET A 127 0.41 0.80 -23.21
C MET A 127 -1.02 1.34 -23.29
N GLN A 128 -1.89 0.98 -22.34
CA GLN A 128 -3.24 1.54 -22.25
C GLN A 128 -3.20 3.05 -22.05
N TYR A 129 -2.46 3.49 -21.03
CA TYR A 129 -2.30 4.89 -20.70
C TYR A 129 -1.83 5.74 -21.89
N LEU A 130 -0.81 5.27 -22.61
CA LEU A 130 -0.26 5.92 -23.80
C LEU A 130 -1.05 5.62 -25.10
N ALA A 131 -2.13 4.83 -25.05
CA ALA A 131 -3.05 4.61 -26.16
C ALA A 131 -4.39 5.34 -25.94
N ASN A 132 -4.44 6.31 -25.03
CA ASN A 132 -5.66 6.99 -24.60
C ASN A 132 -6.72 6.05 -23.99
N ASN A 133 -6.28 4.98 -23.30
CA ASN A 133 -7.14 4.07 -22.58
C ASN A 133 -6.90 4.25 -21.08
N LEU A 134 -7.94 4.42 -20.27
CA LEU A 134 -7.83 4.51 -18.81
C LEU A 134 -8.84 3.61 -18.14
N MET A 135 -8.34 2.65 -17.35
CA MET A 135 -9.17 1.75 -16.57
C MET A 135 -9.20 2.18 -15.10
N ILE A 136 -10.38 2.09 -14.50
CA ILE A 136 -10.63 2.37 -13.09
C ILE A 136 -11.02 1.07 -12.41
N TYR A 137 -10.37 0.80 -11.27
CA TYR A 137 -10.55 -0.44 -10.54
C TYR A 137 -10.71 -0.16 -9.04
N PRO A 138 -11.61 -0.85 -8.33
CA PRO A 138 -11.58 -0.85 -6.87
C PRO A 138 -10.35 -1.59 -6.32
N GLU A 139 -9.87 -1.17 -5.16
CA GLU A 139 -8.74 -1.82 -4.47
C GLU A 139 -9.09 -3.17 -3.86
N HIS A 140 -10.35 -3.35 -3.44
CA HIS A 140 -10.89 -4.56 -2.82
C HIS A 140 -9.92 -5.30 -1.88
N GLN A 141 -9.77 -4.78 -0.65
CA GLN A 141 -8.98 -5.35 0.46
C GLN A 141 -7.44 -5.31 0.31
N ASP A 142 -6.91 -4.83 -0.81
CA ASP A 142 -5.47 -4.69 -1.04
C ASP A 142 -4.87 -3.42 -0.39
N TYR A 143 -5.71 -2.52 0.13
CA TYR A 143 -5.29 -1.28 0.77
C TYR A 143 -6.17 -0.94 1.98
N ASP A 144 -6.15 -1.81 2.99
CA ASP A 144 -6.92 -1.70 4.22
C ASP A 144 -6.04 -1.71 5.47
N ILE A 145 -6.53 -1.16 6.59
CA ILE A 145 -5.78 -1.14 7.86
C ILE A 145 -5.52 -2.57 8.32
N GLY A 146 -4.26 -2.92 8.53
CA GLY A 146 -3.84 -4.23 9.03
C GLY A 146 -2.50 -4.64 8.41
N GLY A 147 -2.17 -5.92 8.50
CA GLY A 147 -0.97 -6.50 7.89
C GLY A 147 -1.00 -8.01 7.68
N ASN A 148 -2.00 -8.70 8.24
CA ASN A 148 -1.96 -10.15 8.37
C ASN A 148 -3.37 -10.81 8.40
N GLY A 149 -4.36 -10.17 7.79
CA GLY A 149 -5.72 -10.68 7.60
C GLY A 149 -6.68 -10.42 8.76
N VAL A 150 -6.17 -10.00 9.93
CA VAL A 150 -7.01 -9.51 11.03
C VAL A 150 -7.16 -8.00 10.89
N GLY A 151 -8.35 -7.53 10.57
CA GLY A 151 -8.62 -6.11 10.27
C GLY A 151 -8.27 -5.69 8.84
N GLY A 152 -7.33 -6.38 8.19
CA GLY A 152 -6.91 -6.12 6.81
C GLY A 152 -5.48 -6.62 6.56
N TYR A 153 -4.91 -6.26 5.42
CA TYR A 153 -3.57 -6.69 5.01
C TYR A 153 -2.56 -5.55 4.81
N GLY A 154 -2.94 -4.30 5.06
CA GLY A 154 -2.11 -3.15 4.78
C GLY A 154 -2.12 -2.80 3.30
N ASP A 155 -1.03 -2.20 2.83
CA ASP A 155 -0.78 -1.90 1.41
C ASP A 155 -0.11 -3.09 0.72
N LEU A 156 -0.86 -3.77 -0.14
CA LEU A 156 -0.40 -4.92 -0.90
C LEU A 156 0.08 -4.59 -2.32
N TYR A 157 0.10 -3.31 -2.70
CA TYR A 157 0.56 -2.90 -4.01
C TYR A 157 2.08 -2.80 -4.08
N PRO A 158 2.76 -3.59 -4.94
CA PRO A 158 4.21 -3.55 -5.04
C PRO A 158 4.73 -2.31 -5.80
N SER A 159 3.83 -1.50 -6.36
CA SER A 159 4.17 -0.31 -7.12
C SER A 159 3.05 0.72 -7.10
N ASN A 160 3.39 1.97 -7.38
CA ASN A 160 2.44 3.03 -7.70
C ASN A 160 2.70 3.53 -9.12
N ASN A 161 1.66 3.87 -9.87
CA ASN A 161 1.79 4.42 -11.22
C ASN A 161 0.58 5.31 -11.59
N ALA A 162 0.68 6.05 -12.69
CA ALA A 162 -0.40 6.88 -13.22
C ALA A 162 -1.18 6.19 -14.36
N CYS A 163 -0.99 4.88 -14.56
CA CYS A 163 -1.54 4.18 -15.72
C CYS A 163 -2.97 3.66 -15.48
N SER A 164 -3.44 3.68 -14.23
CA SER A 164 -4.83 3.38 -13.84
C SER A 164 -5.27 4.31 -12.70
N ILE A 165 -6.56 4.28 -12.36
CA ILE A 165 -7.08 4.86 -11.11
C ILE A 165 -7.55 3.71 -10.24
N ILE A 166 -7.07 3.66 -9.00
CA ILE A 166 -7.50 2.68 -8.01
C ILE A 166 -8.39 3.39 -7.00
N SER A 167 -9.66 2.99 -6.86
CA SER A 167 -10.60 3.56 -5.89
C SER A 167 -10.60 2.79 -4.57
N GLN A 168 -10.68 3.50 -3.45
CA GLN A 168 -10.85 2.86 -2.14
C GLN A 168 -12.23 2.20 -2.04
N GLY A 169 -12.26 0.92 -1.70
CA GLY A 169 -13.48 0.13 -1.55
C GLY A 169 -13.63 -0.98 -2.58
N SER A 170 -14.87 -1.40 -2.81
CA SER A 170 -15.24 -2.53 -3.67
C SER A 170 -16.14 -2.08 -4.83
N SER A 171 -16.91 -2.99 -5.45
CA SER A 171 -17.88 -2.67 -6.51
C SER A 171 -18.72 -1.44 -6.16
N GLY A 172 -18.84 -0.50 -7.11
CA GLY A 172 -19.52 0.78 -6.95
C GLY A 172 -18.59 1.93 -6.57
N SER A 173 -17.46 1.66 -5.90
CA SER A 173 -16.51 2.72 -5.50
C SER A 173 -15.80 3.39 -6.67
N ASP A 174 -15.76 2.73 -7.82
CA ASP A 174 -15.18 3.19 -9.08
C ASP A 174 -16.08 4.18 -9.83
N GLN A 175 -17.41 4.13 -9.61
CA GLN A 175 -18.37 4.95 -10.36
C GLN A 175 -18.18 6.48 -10.22
N PRO A 176 -17.90 7.04 -9.03
CA PRO A 176 -17.62 8.47 -8.91
C PRO A 176 -16.42 8.91 -9.75
N PHE A 177 -15.36 8.10 -9.79
CA PHE A 177 -14.16 8.37 -10.58
C PHE A 177 -14.43 8.22 -12.08
N LEU A 178 -15.24 7.24 -12.50
CA LEU A 178 -15.67 7.13 -13.89
C LEU A 178 -16.40 8.40 -14.35
N ASN A 179 -17.39 8.85 -13.57
CA ASN A 179 -18.14 10.06 -13.88
C ASN A 179 -17.20 11.27 -14.00
N ALA A 180 -16.30 11.46 -13.02
CA ALA A 180 -15.36 12.57 -13.04
C ALA A 180 -14.39 12.53 -14.23
N VAL A 181 -13.91 11.35 -14.63
CA VAL A 181 -13.05 11.22 -15.81
C VAL A 181 -13.81 11.55 -17.08
N PHE A 182 -15.05 11.05 -17.25
CA PHE A 182 -15.85 11.37 -18.44
C PHE A 182 -16.17 12.85 -18.53
N THR A 183 -16.65 13.48 -17.44
CA THR A 183 -16.97 14.91 -17.44
C THR A 183 -15.73 15.77 -17.69
N THR A 184 -14.57 15.39 -17.15
CA THR A 184 -13.30 16.07 -17.43
C THR A 184 -12.90 15.98 -18.89
N ILE A 185 -12.98 14.79 -19.50
CA ILE A 185 -12.65 14.61 -20.92
C ILE A 185 -13.61 15.43 -21.80
N ALA A 186 -14.89 15.45 -21.45
CA ALA A 186 -15.91 16.20 -22.18
C ALA A 186 -15.70 17.73 -22.12
N ALA A 187 -15.10 18.21 -21.02
CA ALA A 187 -14.91 19.64 -20.75
C ALA A 187 -13.80 20.29 -21.55
N PHE A 188 -12.83 19.53 -22.08
CA PHE A 188 -11.73 20.12 -22.85
C PHE A 188 -12.25 20.94 -24.03
N PRO A 189 -11.57 22.04 -24.42
CA PRO A 189 -11.82 22.69 -25.69
C PRO A 189 -11.72 21.69 -26.86
N PRO A 190 -12.58 21.77 -27.89
CA PRO A 190 -12.60 20.82 -29.00
C PRO A 190 -11.21 20.60 -29.65
N GLU A 191 -10.48 21.68 -29.89
CA GLU A 191 -9.13 21.66 -30.47
C GLU A 191 -8.10 21.01 -29.53
N THR A 192 -8.22 21.24 -28.22
CA THR A 192 -7.36 20.60 -27.21
C THR A 192 -7.64 19.11 -27.15
N GLN A 193 -8.91 18.68 -27.05
CA GLN A 193 -9.26 17.26 -26.94
C GLN A 193 -8.75 16.48 -28.17
N LYS A 194 -8.96 17.04 -29.37
CA LYS A 194 -8.45 16.47 -30.62
C LYS A 194 -6.93 16.30 -30.58
N MET A 195 -6.21 17.36 -30.21
CA MET A 195 -4.74 17.32 -30.13
C MET A 195 -4.26 16.30 -29.09
N LEU A 196 -4.88 16.25 -27.92
CA LEU A 196 -4.56 15.28 -26.87
C LEU A 196 -4.76 13.83 -27.36
N ILE A 197 -5.84 13.55 -28.10
CA ILE A 197 -6.09 12.22 -28.67
C ILE A 197 -5.04 11.87 -29.72
N GLU A 198 -4.81 12.74 -30.70
CA GLU A 198 -3.88 12.51 -31.81
C GLU A 198 -2.43 12.31 -31.32
N LYS A 199 -2.03 13.05 -30.27
CA LYS A 199 -0.69 13.01 -29.69
C LYS A 199 -0.55 12.01 -28.55
N ARG A 200 -1.61 11.26 -28.21
CA ARG A 200 -1.62 10.26 -27.14
C ARG A 200 -1.30 10.84 -25.76
N LEU A 201 -1.80 12.05 -25.49
CA LEU A 201 -1.63 12.79 -24.24
C LEU A 201 -2.94 12.96 -23.45
N LEU A 202 -4.06 12.40 -23.91
CA LEU A 202 -5.35 12.54 -23.23
C LEU A 202 -5.31 12.03 -21.79
N MET A 203 -4.96 10.75 -21.60
CA MET A 203 -4.93 10.16 -20.25
C MET A 203 -3.82 10.72 -19.36
N PRO A 204 -2.61 11.04 -19.89
CA PRO A 204 -1.64 11.82 -19.13
C PRO A 204 -2.16 13.16 -18.61
N THR A 205 -2.88 13.89 -19.44
CA THR A 205 -3.44 15.19 -19.05
C THR A 205 -4.57 15.04 -18.04
N VAL A 206 -5.47 14.06 -18.25
CA VAL A 206 -6.54 13.74 -17.29
C VAL A 206 -5.97 13.35 -15.93
N GLN A 207 -4.91 12.53 -15.88
CA GLN A 207 -4.26 12.15 -14.63
C GLN A 207 -3.60 13.35 -13.92
N SER A 208 -3.00 14.27 -14.68
CA SER A 208 -2.44 15.50 -14.12
C SER A 208 -3.55 16.36 -13.48
N ILE A 209 -4.66 16.57 -14.20
CA ILE A 209 -5.81 17.33 -13.71
C ILE A 209 -6.43 16.66 -12.47
N PHE A 210 -6.69 15.34 -12.54
CA PHE A 210 -7.28 14.56 -11.44
C PHE A 210 -6.48 14.68 -10.13
N ARG A 211 -5.15 14.66 -10.23
CA ARG A 211 -4.27 14.72 -9.05
C ARG A 211 -4.12 16.15 -8.52
N GLN A 212 -4.05 17.14 -9.40
CA GLN A 212 -4.01 18.57 -9.02
C GLN A 212 -5.34 19.09 -8.45
N SER A 213 -6.46 18.52 -8.91
CA SER A 213 -7.80 18.90 -8.45
C SER A 213 -8.14 18.31 -7.09
N ASN A 214 -7.46 17.24 -6.67
CA ASN A 214 -7.77 16.52 -5.44
C ASN A 214 -7.93 17.47 -4.25
N LYS A 215 -8.96 17.27 -3.43
CA LYS A 215 -9.28 18.16 -2.29
C LYS A 215 -8.16 18.23 -1.26
N LYS A 216 -7.24 17.25 -1.21
CA LYS A 216 -6.06 17.29 -0.35
C LYS A 216 -4.97 18.25 -0.87
N VAL A 217 -5.01 18.62 -2.16
CA VAL A 217 -4.09 19.57 -2.80
C VAL A 217 -4.68 20.98 -2.67
N LYS A 218 -4.14 21.75 -1.73
CA LYS A 218 -4.56 23.13 -1.45
C LYS A 218 -3.66 24.14 -2.17
N THR A 219 -2.39 23.80 -2.36
CA THR A 219 -1.39 24.62 -3.02
C THR A 219 -0.73 23.88 -4.18
N ALA A 220 -0.07 24.62 -5.08
CA ALA A 220 0.73 24.02 -6.16
C ALA A 220 1.90 23.15 -5.64
N SER A 221 2.40 23.43 -4.42
CA SER A 221 3.47 22.63 -3.82
C SER A 221 2.95 21.29 -3.30
N ASP A 222 1.70 21.22 -2.84
CA ASP A 222 1.09 19.98 -2.35
C ASP A 222 1.00 18.93 -3.48
N TYR A 223 0.85 19.38 -4.73
CA TYR A 223 0.89 18.51 -5.91
C TYR A 223 2.21 17.74 -6.00
N LEU A 224 3.33 18.30 -5.55
CA LEU A 224 4.64 17.65 -5.63
C LEU A 224 4.91 16.69 -4.46
N THR A 225 3.89 16.32 -3.68
CA THR A 225 4.00 15.47 -2.49
C THR A 225 3.17 14.20 -2.60
N GLY A 226 3.41 13.23 -1.71
CA GLY A 226 2.60 12.01 -1.63
C GLY A 226 1.10 12.24 -1.42
N ALA A 227 0.68 13.41 -0.92
CA ALA A 227 -0.73 13.74 -0.72
C ALA A 227 -1.54 13.75 -2.03
N ALA A 228 -0.93 14.18 -3.13
CA ALA A 228 -1.53 14.18 -4.47
C ALA A 228 -1.33 12.85 -5.22
N HIS A 229 -0.44 12.00 -4.71
CA HIS A 229 0.02 10.79 -5.38
C HIS A 229 -0.13 9.50 -4.58
N PRO A 230 -1.27 9.25 -3.89
CA PRO A 230 -1.50 7.96 -3.27
C PRO A 230 -1.63 6.87 -4.35
N VAL A 231 -1.40 5.63 -3.96
CA VAL A 231 -1.66 4.46 -4.83
C VAL A 231 -3.16 4.18 -4.96
N VAL A 232 -3.93 4.45 -3.89
CA VAL A 232 -5.40 4.34 -3.86
C VAL A 232 -6.05 5.68 -3.54
N PHE A 233 -7.12 6.01 -4.26
CA PHE A 233 -7.86 7.26 -4.13
C PHE A 233 -9.19 7.07 -3.42
N ASP A 234 -9.41 7.88 -2.38
CA ASP A 234 -10.68 7.97 -1.67
C ASP A 234 -11.60 9.01 -2.31
N VAL A 235 -12.89 8.70 -2.46
CA VAL A 235 -13.89 9.58 -3.08
C VAL A 235 -14.06 10.90 -2.33
N SER A 236 -13.80 10.94 -1.03
CA SER A 236 -13.79 12.18 -0.23
C SER A 236 -12.75 13.20 -0.72
N GLY A 237 -11.71 12.74 -1.42
CA GLY A 237 -10.70 13.58 -2.07
C GLY A 237 -11.10 14.07 -3.47
N LEU A 238 -12.16 13.53 -4.08
CA LEU A 238 -12.55 13.87 -5.45
C LEU A 238 -13.21 15.25 -5.51
N ASP A 239 -12.76 16.07 -6.46
CA ASP A 239 -13.33 17.38 -6.79
C ASP A 239 -13.65 17.45 -8.29
N GLU A 240 -14.79 16.87 -8.67
CA GLU A 240 -15.20 16.77 -10.07
C GLU A 240 -15.37 18.14 -10.73
N GLU A 241 -15.96 19.12 -10.03
CA GLU A 241 -16.16 20.45 -10.59
C GLU A 241 -14.83 21.14 -10.88
N LYS A 242 -13.86 21.06 -9.96
CA LYS A 242 -12.52 21.61 -10.20
C LYS A 242 -11.83 20.92 -11.38
N MET A 243 -11.99 19.60 -11.55
CA MET A 243 -11.43 18.89 -12.72
C MET A 243 -12.00 19.41 -14.04
N VAL A 244 -13.33 19.54 -14.12
CA VAL A 244 -14.05 20.01 -15.31
C VAL A 244 -13.65 21.44 -15.67
N ARG A 245 -13.53 22.33 -14.69
CA ARG A 245 -13.06 23.71 -14.90
C ARG A 245 -11.60 23.76 -15.39
N MET A 246 -10.70 23.00 -14.76
CA MET A 246 -9.30 22.94 -15.19
C MET A 246 -9.16 22.38 -16.62
N ALA A 247 -9.94 21.38 -16.99
CA ALA A 247 -9.94 20.84 -18.35
C ALA A 247 -10.43 21.85 -19.38
N HIS A 248 -11.53 22.57 -19.10
CA HIS A 248 -12.05 23.62 -19.97
C HIS A 248 -11.06 24.78 -20.16
N GLU A 249 -10.30 25.13 -19.12
CA GLU A 249 -9.24 26.14 -19.19
C GLU A 249 -7.96 25.69 -19.91
N THR A 250 -7.84 24.39 -20.24
CA THR A 250 -6.66 23.82 -20.89
C THR A 250 -6.73 24.05 -22.40
N THR A 251 -6.14 25.14 -22.86
CA THR A 251 -5.91 25.40 -24.30
C THR A 251 -4.73 24.56 -24.82
N PRO A 252 -4.52 24.46 -26.15
CA PRO A 252 -3.36 23.72 -26.70
C PRO A 252 -2.00 24.16 -26.12
N ALA A 253 -1.85 25.46 -25.82
CA ALA A 253 -0.64 26.02 -25.21
C ALA A 253 -0.48 25.67 -23.71
N LYS A 254 -1.53 25.19 -23.05
CA LYS A 254 -1.51 24.79 -21.63
C LYS A 254 -1.42 23.28 -21.42
N ILE A 255 -1.41 22.49 -22.51
CA ILE A 255 -1.23 21.03 -22.42
C ILE A 255 0.04 20.72 -21.59
N PRO A 256 -0.07 19.88 -20.54
CA PRO A 256 1.07 19.47 -19.73
C PRO A 256 2.14 18.73 -20.54
N PRO A 257 3.42 18.83 -20.13
CA PRO A 257 4.47 18.02 -20.72
C PRO A 257 4.27 16.54 -20.37
N LEU A 258 4.92 15.65 -21.12
CA LEU A 258 5.03 14.23 -20.78
C LEU A 258 6.41 13.97 -20.18
N VAL A 259 6.42 13.54 -18.93
CA VAL A 259 7.63 13.06 -18.28
C VAL A 259 7.89 11.60 -18.68
N GLN A 260 9.16 11.27 -18.93
CA GLN A 260 9.58 9.90 -19.21
C GLN A 260 10.86 9.55 -18.46
N VAL A 261 10.96 8.30 -17.99
CA VAL A 261 12.08 7.74 -17.26
C VAL A 261 12.67 6.50 -17.95
N GLU A 262 13.98 6.30 -17.79
CA GLU A 262 14.70 5.15 -18.32
C GLU A 262 15.85 4.78 -17.36
N VAL A 263 15.98 3.51 -17.02
CA VAL A 263 17.11 3.04 -16.19
C VAL A 263 18.39 3.05 -17.04
N VAL A 264 19.41 3.73 -16.57
CA VAL A 264 20.74 3.77 -17.19
C VAL A 264 21.63 2.67 -16.64
N GLU A 265 21.66 2.56 -15.31
CA GLU A 265 22.45 1.57 -14.57
C GLU A 265 21.78 1.35 -13.21
N GLU A 266 21.89 0.14 -12.67
CA GLU A 266 21.41 -0.17 -11.32
C GLU A 266 22.19 -1.31 -10.65
N THR A 267 22.05 -1.43 -9.34
CA THR A 267 22.56 -2.56 -8.57
C THR A 267 22.13 -3.88 -9.19
N SER A 268 23.10 -4.71 -9.57
CA SER A 268 22.85 -6.06 -10.08
C SER A 268 22.67 -7.04 -8.93
N LEU A 269 21.67 -7.91 -9.04
CA LEU A 269 21.37 -8.95 -8.06
C LEU A 269 21.48 -10.33 -8.71
N VAL A 270 22.20 -11.24 -8.05
CA VAL A 270 22.45 -12.62 -8.47
C VAL A 270 21.72 -13.58 -7.54
N ALA A 271 20.85 -14.42 -8.10
CA ALA A 271 20.14 -15.45 -7.35
C ALA A 271 21.12 -16.45 -6.71
N GLY A 272 20.86 -16.85 -5.47
CA GLY A 272 21.72 -17.74 -4.68
C GLY A 272 22.89 -17.03 -4.00
N LYS A 273 23.18 -15.78 -4.36
CA LYS A 273 24.20 -14.93 -3.72
C LYS A 273 23.57 -13.74 -2.99
N ASP A 274 22.86 -12.90 -3.73
CA ASP A 274 22.32 -11.64 -3.21
C ASP A 274 20.89 -11.80 -2.71
N TYR A 275 20.15 -12.77 -3.26
CA TYR A 275 18.80 -13.13 -2.81
C TYR A 275 18.55 -14.63 -3.06
N PHE A 276 17.60 -15.21 -2.32
CA PHE A 276 17.34 -16.65 -2.35
C PHE A 276 15.91 -16.93 -2.81
N GLU A 277 15.73 -17.81 -3.77
CA GLU A 277 14.42 -18.21 -4.26
C GLU A 277 14.49 -19.63 -4.83
N ALA A 278 13.33 -20.26 -4.98
CA ALA A 278 13.21 -21.51 -5.70
C ALA A 278 13.53 -21.33 -7.19
N GLU A 279 13.63 -22.45 -7.93
CA GLU A 279 13.80 -22.42 -9.38
C GLU A 279 12.74 -21.53 -10.07
N LYS A 280 13.18 -20.79 -11.09
CA LYS A 280 12.38 -19.81 -11.84
C LYS A 280 11.77 -18.73 -10.92
N PRO A 281 12.61 -17.97 -10.19
CA PRO A 281 12.13 -16.93 -9.30
C PRO A 281 11.33 -15.89 -10.08
N HIS A 282 10.28 -15.37 -9.43
CA HIS A 282 9.61 -14.18 -9.94
C HIS A 282 10.62 -13.03 -10.07
N PRO A 283 10.64 -12.26 -11.18
CA PRO A 283 11.60 -11.18 -11.37
C PRO A 283 11.49 -10.12 -10.26
N TYR A 284 12.63 -9.55 -9.83
CA TYR A 284 12.61 -8.42 -8.90
C TYR A 284 12.31 -7.10 -9.62
N LYS A 285 12.54 -7.03 -10.93
CA LYS A 285 12.19 -5.88 -11.77
C LYS A 285 10.75 -6.05 -12.22
N LEU A 286 9.83 -5.40 -11.50
CA LEU A 286 8.40 -5.46 -11.79
C LEU A 286 8.00 -4.49 -12.91
N ALA A 287 8.69 -3.37 -13.08
CA ALA A 287 8.44 -2.45 -14.18
C ALA A 287 9.73 -1.78 -14.66
N ASP A 288 9.89 -1.72 -15.98
CA ASP A 288 10.90 -0.93 -16.69
C ASP A 288 10.21 -0.23 -17.87
N THR A 289 9.32 0.71 -17.55
CA THR A 289 8.52 1.42 -18.54
C THR A 289 8.85 2.92 -18.53
N PRO A 290 8.63 3.65 -19.63
CA PRO A 290 8.84 5.09 -19.70
C PRO A 290 8.10 5.93 -18.64
N VAL A 291 7.08 5.43 -17.96
CA VAL A 291 6.33 6.21 -16.94
C VAL A 291 6.28 5.54 -15.58
N SER A 292 6.91 4.37 -15.43
CA SER A 292 6.94 3.60 -14.19
C SER A 292 8.15 2.67 -14.14
N ILE A 293 8.89 2.72 -13.04
CA ILE A 293 9.95 1.78 -12.69
C ILE A 293 9.58 1.15 -11.35
N ALA A 294 9.64 -0.18 -11.22
CA ALA A 294 9.29 -0.86 -9.97
C ALA A 294 10.27 -1.99 -9.65
N ARG A 295 10.69 -2.08 -8.39
CA ARG A 295 11.67 -3.03 -7.86
C ARG A 295 11.20 -3.69 -6.58
N ILE A 296 11.42 -5.00 -6.45
CA ILE A 296 11.38 -5.71 -5.16
C ILE A 296 12.75 -5.57 -4.49
N MET A 297 12.78 -4.95 -3.32
CA MET A 297 13.95 -4.83 -2.46
C MET A 297 14.15 -6.13 -1.67
N ARG A 298 14.88 -7.08 -2.28
CA ARG A 298 15.17 -8.41 -1.70
C ARG A 298 16.65 -8.81 -1.69
N GLY A 299 17.53 -7.89 -2.07
CA GLY A 299 18.97 -8.11 -2.06
C GLY A 299 19.55 -7.98 -0.66
N ASN A 300 20.65 -8.68 -0.38
CA ASN A 300 21.42 -8.59 0.87
C ASN A 300 22.53 -7.51 0.84
N GLY A 301 22.43 -6.55 -0.09
CA GLY A 301 23.28 -5.37 -0.14
C GLY A 301 22.74 -4.24 0.73
N SER A 302 23.62 -3.43 1.32
CA SER A 302 23.20 -2.39 2.28
C SER A 302 22.34 -1.30 1.66
N GLU A 303 22.53 -1.01 0.37
CA GLU A 303 21.79 -0.02 -0.39
C GLU A 303 21.54 -0.54 -1.80
N TYR A 304 20.38 -0.21 -2.36
CA TYR A 304 20.08 -0.35 -3.77
C TYR A 304 20.28 0.98 -4.46
N VAL A 305 21.01 0.99 -5.57
CA VAL A 305 21.31 2.21 -6.31
C VAL A 305 20.85 2.08 -7.74
N VAL A 306 20.18 3.11 -8.24
CA VAL A 306 19.75 3.20 -9.64
C VAL A 306 20.00 4.60 -10.18
N THR A 307 20.57 4.68 -11.37
CA THR A 307 20.71 5.90 -12.14
C THR A 307 19.60 5.93 -13.19
N VAL A 308 18.77 6.97 -13.16
CA VAL A 308 17.60 7.13 -14.03
C VAL A 308 17.77 8.36 -14.91
N SER A 309 17.60 8.16 -16.21
CA SER A 309 17.54 9.22 -17.22
C SER A 309 16.10 9.67 -17.42
N ALA A 310 15.92 10.98 -17.56
CA ALA A 310 14.69 11.66 -17.90
C ALA A 310 14.76 12.39 -19.25
N LYS A 311 15.78 12.08 -20.07
CA LYS A 311 16.11 12.80 -21.32
C LYS A 311 14.97 12.83 -22.34
N LYS A 312 14.06 11.85 -22.31
CA LYS A 312 12.91 11.75 -23.22
C LYS A 312 11.69 12.53 -22.73
N SER A 313 11.78 13.21 -21.58
CA SER A 313 10.73 14.11 -21.10
C SER A 313 10.64 15.33 -22.00
N ALA A 314 9.44 15.67 -22.46
CA ALA A 314 9.24 16.72 -23.44
C ALA A 314 7.89 17.41 -23.31
N ASP A 315 7.87 18.69 -23.70
CA ASP A 315 6.66 19.46 -23.92
C ASP A 315 6.22 19.36 -25.39
N LEU A 316 4.90 19.30 -25.63
CA LEU A 316 4.36 19.13 -26.97
C LEU A 316 4.73 20.29 -27.92
N THR A 317 4.86 21.50 -27.40
CA THR A 317 5.20 22.71 -28.18
C THR A 317 6.69 23.03 -28.13
N GLY A 318 7.51 22.14 -27.56
CA GLY A 318 8.97 22.28 -27.49
C GLY A 318 9.47 23.26 -26.44
N ARG A 319 8.63 23.65 -25.47
CA ARG A 319 9.08 24.50 -24.35
C ARG A 319 10.13 23.79 -23.49
N PRO A 320 11.08 24.55 -22.89
CA PRO A 320 11.99 23.99 -21.89
C PRO A 320 11.22 23.33 -20.75
N VAL A 321 11.69 22.16 -20.32
CA VAL A 321 11.10 21.42 -19.19
C VAL A 321 12.06 21.43 -18.01
N ARG A 322 11.56 21.83 -16.85
CA ARG A 322 12.24 21.69 -15.56
C ARG A 322 11.80 20.39 -14.91
N LEU A 323 12.78 19.55 -14.59
CA LEU A 323 12.54 18.28 -13.94
C LEU A 323 12.55 18.45 -12.42
N ARG A 324 11.53 17.93 -11.75
CA ARG A 324 11.41 17.94 -10.29
C ARG A 324 11.31 16.51 -9.78
N TRP A 325 12.29 16.10 -9.00
CA TRP A 325 12.35 14.79 -8.37
C TRP A 325 11.89 14.91 -6.91
N GLN A 326 10.98 14.05 -6.47
CA GLN A 326 10.38 14.14 -5.13
C GLN A 326 10.19 12.78 -4.50
N LEU A 327 10.51 12.66 -3.21
CA LEU A 327 10.09 11.52 -2.41
C LEU A 327 8.60 11.67 -2.08
N LEU A 328 7.77 10.77 -2.61
CA LEU A 328 6.32 10.79 -2.41
C LEU A 328 5.92 9.96 -1.18
N GLN A 329 6.58 8.82 -0.97
CA GLN A 329 6.37 7.94 0.18
C GLN A 329 7.70 7.28 0.54
N GLY A 330 8.00 7.18 1.84
CA GLY A 330 9.23 6.54 2.32
C GLY A 330 9.87 7.34 3.46
N ASN A 331 10.91 6.76 4.07
CA ASN A 331 11.67 7.44 5.11
C ASN A 331 12.78 8.29 4.45
N PRO A 332 12.74 9.63 4.55
CA PRO A 332 13.73 10.49 3.91
C PRO A 332 15.15 10.28 4.44
N LYS A 333 15.32 9.69 5.64
CA LYS A 333 16.66 9.37 6.18
C LYS A 333 17.33 8.18 5.48
N LEU A 334 16.56 7.39 4.74
CA LEU A 334 16.99 6.15 4.12
C LEU A 334 16.94 6.20 2.58
N VAL A 335 16.59 7.36 2.03
CA VAL A 335 16.56 7.65 0.59
C VAL A 335 17.46 8.83 0.30
N ARG A 336 18.36 8.68 -0.66
CA ARG A 336 19.20 9.75 -1.21
C ARG A 336 18.81 10.00 -2.65
N LEU A 337 18.61 11.28 -2.99
CA LEU A 337 18.27 11.71 -4.34
C LEU A 337 19.30 12.73 -4.80
N GLU A 338 20.08 12.36 -5.80
CA GLU A 338 21.14 13.20 -6.36
C GLU A 338 20.84 13.45 -7.84
N SER A 339 20.33 14.65 -8.17
CA SER A 339 20.02 15.04 -9.55
C SER A 339 21.07 16.00 -10.11
N SER A 340 21.37 15.86 -11.40
CA SER A 340 22.24 16.80 -12.12
C SER A 340 21.45 18.03 -12.57
N THR A 341 22.05 19.21 -12.45
CA THR A 341 21.50 20.45 -13.04
C THR A 341 21.87 20.62 -14.52
N LYS A 342 22.84 19.82 -15.00
CA LYS A 342 23.37 19.89 -16.38
C LYS A 342 22.79 18.80 -17.29
N GLU A 343 22.47 17.65 -16.71
CA GLU A 343 21.96 16.49 -17.43
C GLU A 343 20.62 16.06 -16.82
N PRO A 344 19.66 15.57 -17.61
CA PRO A 344 18.38 15.10 -17.12
C PRO A 344 18.54 13.70 -16.50
N VAL A 345 19.41 13.53 -15.51
CA VAL A 345 19.74 12.27 -14.85
C VAL A 345 19.71 12.45 -13.34
N ALA A 346 19.19 11.45 -12.63
CA ALA A 346 19.28 11.36 -11.18
C ALA A 346 19.78 10.00 -10.72
N ARG A 347 20.63 10.01 -9.69
CA ARG A 347 21.05 8.83 -8.94
C ARG A 347 20.18 8.71 -7.69
N LEU A 348 19.49 7.59 -7.57
CA LEU A 348 18.61 7.25 -6.46
C LEU A 348 19.27 6.15 -5.65
N THR A 349 19.45 6.38 -4.35
CA THR A 349 19.97 5.38 -3.41
C THR A 349 18.90 5.10 -2.36
N VAL A 350 18.53 3.84 -2.18
CA VAL A 350 17.48 3.40 -1.27
C VAL A 350 18.00 2.29 -0.37
N ARG A 351 17.91 2.47 0.94
CA ARG A 351 18.19 1.40 1.92
C ARG A 351 16.92 0.57 2.13
N TRP A 352 17.02 -0.63 2.70
CA TRP A 352 15.80 -1.34 3.14
C TRP A 352 15.17 -0.60 4.33
N HIS A 353 13.85 -0.43 4.34
CA HIS A 353 13.14 0.26 5.43
C HIS A 353 12.12 -0.68 6.09
N PRO A 354 11.92 -0.59 7.42
CA PRO A 354 10.73 -1.15 8.04
C PRO A 354 9.46 -0.46 7.50
N PRO A 355 8.29 -1.09 7.63
CA PRO A 355 7.05 -0.48 7.16
C PRO A 355 6.77 0.87 7.79
N LEU A 356 6.15 1.75 7.02
CA LEU A 356 5.65 3.04 7.47
C LEU A 356 4.14 3.01 7.55
N THR A 357 3.58 3.72 8.51
CA THR A 357 2.13 3.95 8.60
C THR A 357 1.81 5.28 7.94
N THR A 358 0.91 5.27 6.95
CA THR A 358 0.43 6.50 6.30
C THR A 358 -0.45 7.31 7.26
N ALA A 359 -0.76 8.56 6.90
CA ALA A 359 -1.69 9.39 7.67
C ALA A 359 -3.10 8.78 7.80
N SER A 360 -3.49 7.87 6.90
CA SER A 360 -4.75 7.13 6.97
C SER A 360 -4.66 5.83 7.77
N GLY A 361 -3.54 5.56 8.46
CA GLY A 361 -3.35 4.36 9.27
C GLY A 361 -2.96 3.11 8.49
N ILE A 362 -2.70 3.22 7.18
CA ILE A 362 -2.35 2.07 6.34
C ILE A 362 -0.86 1.77 6.50
N ARG A 363 -0.53 0.51 6.78
CA ARG A 363 0.86 0.06 6.81
C ARG A 363 1.35 -0.21 5.39
N SER A 364 2.41 0.48 4.97
CA SER A 364 3.03 0.29 3.65
C SER A 364 4.49 -0.09 3.75
N HIS A 365 4.89 -1.00 2.87
CA HIS A 365 6.26 -1.46 2.68
C HIS A 365 6.86 -0.92 1.37
N ARG A 366 6.36 0.21 0.88
CA ARG A 366 6.79 0.80 -0.40
C ARG A 366 7.42 2.17 -0.22
N VAL A 367 8.48 2.43 -0.98
CA VAL A 367 9.02 3.76 -1.24
C VAL A 367 8.59 4.18 -2.65
N ASP A 368 8.03 5.37 -2.78
CA ASP A 368 7.64 5.95 -4.07
C ASP A 368 8.39 7.27 -4.29
N ILE A 369 9.04 7.40 -5.43
CA ILE A 369 9.73 8.61 -5.89
C ILE A 369 9.04 9.08 -7.18
N GLY A 370 8.58 10.33 -7.21
CA GLY A 370 7.95 10.96 -8.36
C GLY A 370 8.92 11.82 -9.14
N LEU A 371 8.86 11.75 -10.46
CA LEU A 371 9.45 12.71 -11.38
C LEU A 371 8.35 13.50 -12.09
N PHE A 372 8.47 14.81 -12.06
CA PHE A 372 7.56 15.75 -12.72
C PHE A 372 8.32 16.58 -13.75
N ALA A 373 7.67 16.87 -14.87
CA ALA A 373 8.11 17.88 -15.83
C ALA A 373 7.22 19.14 -15.69
N ASP A 374 7.85 20.30 -15.59
CA ASP A 374 7.23 21.61 -15.43
C ASP A 374 7.71 22.51 -16.57
N ASN A 375 6.79 23.05 -17.37
CA ASN A 375 7.08 23.92 -18.52
C ASN A 375 6.75 25.40 -18.25
N ASP A 376 6.72 25.81 -16.97
CA ASP A 376 6.30 27.13 -16.46
C ASP A 376 4.81 27.47 -16.64
N VAL A 377 4.05 26.64 -17.36
CA VAL A 377 2.60 26.84 -17.60
C VAL A 377 1.77 25.75 -16.92
N SER A 378 2.24 24.51 -16.98
CA SER A 378 1.59 23.34 -16.44
C SER A 378 2.60 22.28 -16.03
N VAL A 379 2.18 21.40 -15.12
CA VAL A 379 3.00 20.30 -14.60
C VAL A 379 2.43 18.97 -15.09
N SER A 380 3.32 18.06 -15.50
CA SER A 380 2.94 16.72 -15.95
C SER A 380 2.27 15.89 -14.85
N ALA A 381 1.56 14.83 -15.23
CA ALA A 381 1.41 13.67 -14.33
C ALA A 381 2.80 13.10 -14.01
N PRO A 382 3.01 12.45 -12.84
CA PRO A 382 4.33 11.92 -12.51
C PRO A 382 4.66 10.65 -13.29
N ALA A 383 5.94 10.47 -13.60
CA ALA A 383 6.51 9.13 -13.69
C ALA A 383 6.88 8.69 -12.28
N ILE A 384 6.56 7.44 -11.89
CA ILE A 384 6.75 6.96 -10.52
C ILE A 384 7.77 5.82 -10.49
N ILE A 385 8.66 5.88 -9.50
CA ILE A 385 9.69 4.88 -9.25
C ILE A 385 9.40 4.28 -7.87
N SER A 386 9.06 2.99 -7.84
CA SER A 386 8.67 2.28 -6.64
C SER A 386 9.69 1.23 -6.21
N PHE A 387 9.98 1.18 -4.91
CA PHE A 387 10.75 0.12 -4.26
C PHE A 387 9.87 -0.56 -3.21
N TYR A 388 9.60 -1.84 -3.39
CA TYR A 388 8.77 -2.65 -2.49
C TYR A 388 9.65 -3.54 -1.60
N MET A 389 9.65 -3.26 -0.31
CA MET A 389 10.27 -4.09 0.72
C MET A 389 9.36 -5.27 1.01
N LEU A 390 9.90 -6.49 0.99
CA LEU A 390 9.10 -7.67 1.31
C LEU A 390 8.67 -7.63 2.79
N PRO A 391 7.37 -7.69 3.12
CA PRO A 391 6.91 -7.59 4.51
C PRO A 391 7.40 -8.71 5.43
N ASN A 392 7.69 -9.87 4.86
CA ASN A 392 8.24 -11.02 5.57
C ASN A 392 9.75 -10.91 5.82
N GLU A 393 10.41 -9.83 5.38
CA GLU A 393 11.82 -9.59 5.67
C GLU A 393 12.01 -8.51 6.74
N MET A 394 13.10 -8.60 7.49
CA MET A 394 13.59 -7.53 8.36
C MET A 394 15.12 -7.49 8.27
N HIS A 395 15.65 -6.34 7.87
CA HIS A 395 17.10 -6.14 7.67
C HIS A 395 17.66 -5.33 8.82
N PHE A 396 18.77 -5.81 9.39
CA PHE A 396 19.49 -5.16 10.47
C PHE A 396 20.85 -4.70 9.98
N TYR A 397 21.32 -3.58 10.55
CA TYR A 397 22.56 -2.95 10.16
C TYR A 397 23.46 -2.76 11.38
N ASP A 398 24.76 -2.87 11.19
CA ASP A 398 25.73 -2.52 12.22
C ASP A 398 25.95 -1.00 12.32
N ALA A 399 26.78 -0.58 13.27
CA ALA A 399 27.11 0.83 13.49
C ALA A 399 27.81 1.51 12.29
N GLN A 400 28.35 0.72 11.35
CA GLN A 400 28.96 1.22 10.12
C GLN A 400 27.95 1.26 8.95
N GLY A 401 26.71 0.84 9.17
CA GLY A 401 25.65 0.82 8.16
C GLY A 401 25.73 -0.37 7.20
N ARG A 402 26.51 -1.40 7.53
CA ARG A 402 26.59 -2.66 6.77
C ARG A 402 25.48 -3.59 7.27
N ILE A 403 25.00 -4.49 6.42
CA ILE A 403 24.00 -5.49 6.83
C ILE A 403 24.63 -6.41 7.85
N SER A 404 24.07 -6.46 9.05
CA SER A 404 24.49 -7.40 10.09
C SER A 404 23.68 -8.68 10.02
N GLU A 405 22.38 -8.58 9.74
CA GLU A 405 21.48 -9.72 9.73
C GLU A 405 20.25 -9.50 8.84
N ILE A 406 19.76 -10.57 8.23
CA ILE A 406 18.46 -10.60 7.54
C ILE A 406 17.59 -11.71 8.12
N CYS A 407 16.43 -11.31 8.64
CA CYS A 407 15.34 -12.20 8.99
C CYS A 407 14.43 -12.37 7.79
N TYR A 408 14.17 -13.60 7.35
CA TYR A 408 13.28 -13.87 6.19
C TYR A 408 11.86 -14.33 6.57
N GLN A 409 11.56 -14.33 7.87
CA GLN A 409 10.24 -14.54 8.43
C GLN A 409 10.00 -13.51 9.53
N ALA A 410 9.96 -12.23 9.16
CA ALA A 410 9.50 -11.16 10.04
C ALA A 410 8.19 -11.58 10.72
N HIS A 411 8.05 -11.31 12.02
CA HIS A 411 6.80 -11.61 12.73
C HIS A 411 5.74 -10.58 12.36
N ASN A 412 4.44 -10.94 12.45
CA ASN A 412 3.37 -9.94 12.31
C ASN A 412 3.57 -8.81 13.35
N PRO A 413 3.82 -7.55 12.95
CA PRO A 413 4.14 -6.49 13.90
C PRO A 413 2.93 -5.92 14.65
N GLU A 414 1.71 -6.40 14.39
CA GLU A 414 0.52 -5.95 15.10
C GLU A 414 0.48 -6.45 16.55
N LEU A 415 0.02 -5.58 17.46
CA LEU A 415 -0.35 -5.97 18.83
C LEU A 415 -1.68 -6.74 18.87
N GLY A 416 -2.54 -6.55 17.87
CA GLY A 416 -3.89 -7.10 17.83
C GLY A 416 -4.94 -6.25 18.54
N LEU A 417 -4.62 -4.98 18.84
CA LEU A 417 -5.62 -4.01 19.29
C LEU A 417 -6.65 -3.76 18.17
N PRO A 418 -7.90 -3.39 18.52
CA PRO A 418 -8.92 -3.13 17.51
C PRO A 418 -8.54 -1.98 16.58
N PRO A 419 -8.69 -2.13 15.25
CA PRO A 419 -8.41 -1.05 14.31
C PRO A 419 -9.42 0.11 14.44
N SER A 420 -10.66 -0.20 14.81
CA SER A 420 -11.71 0.80 15.06
C SER A 420 -11.73 1.24 16.52
N SER A 421 -11.90 2.54 16.75
CA SER A 421 -12.21 3.11 18.09
C SER A 421 -13.57 2.67 18.62
N GLN A 422 -14.47 2.21 17.74
CA GLN A 422 -15.82 1.76 18.06
C GLN A 422 -15.88 0.23 18.17
N ASP A 423 -14.98 -0.35 18.97
CA ASP A 423 -14.91 -1.79 19.22
C ASP A 423 -14.94 -2.08 20.72
N ALA A 424 -15.79 -3.02 21.15
CA ALA A 424 -15.98 -3.37 22.56
C ALA A 424 -14.72 -3.99 23.20
N ARG A 425 -13.78 -4.53 22.42
CA ARG A 425 -12.49 -5.05 22.94
C ARG A 425 -11.65 -3.95 23.61
N TRP A 426 -11.87 -2.67 23.30
CA TRP A 426 -11.25 -1.57 24.05
C TRP A 426 -11.65 -1.55 25.52
N LEU A 427 -12.88 -1.96 25.87
CA LEU A 427 -13.29 -2.09 27.28
C LEU A 427 -12.44 -3.14 28.00
N LYS A 428 -12.14 -4.26 27.33
CA LYS A 428 -11.26 -5.31 27.87
C LYS A 428 -9.84 -4.82 28.02
N ALA A 429 -9.33 -4.04 27.07
CA ALA A 429 -8.00 -3.43 27.15
C ALA A 429 -7.92 -2.45 28.34
N MET A 430 -8.88 -1.53 28.48
CA MET A 430 -8.95 -0.55 29.58
C MET A 430 -9.00 -1.24 30.94
N GLN A 431 -9.86 -2.26 31.09
CA GLN A 431 -9.92 -3.05 32.30
C GLN A 431 -8.57 -3.70 32.60
N ALA A 432 -7.99 -4.40 31.62
CA ALA A 432 -6.79 -5.19 31.82
C ALA A 432 -5.56 -4.36 32.23
N VAL A 433 -5.44 -3.10 31.77
CA VAL A 433 -4.31 -2.22 32.14
C VAL A 433 -4.56 -1.39 33.40
N SER A 434 -5.79 -1.30 33.88
CA SER A 434 -6.14 -0.45 35.04
C SER A 434 -6.14 -1.20 36.37
N LEU A 435 -6.24 -2.53 36.34
CA LEU A 435 -6.26 -3.38 37.53
C LEU A 435 -4.88 -3.46 38.23
N ALA A 436 -4.84 -3.09 39.51
CA ALA A 436 -3.72 -3.40 40.41
C ALA A 436 -3.82 -4.84 40.94
N GLY A 437 -2.69 -5.43 41.31
CA GLY A 437 -2.64 -6.75 41.94
C GLY A 437 -1.35 -7.53 41.71
N ASP A 438 -1.24 -8.70 42.34
CA ASP A 438 -0.01 -9.51 42.37
C ASP A 438 0.21 -10.36 41.10
N GLY A 439 -0.81 -10.48 40.23
CA GLY A 439 -0.72 -11.24 39.00
C GLY A 439 0.27 -10.63 38.01
N LEU A 440 0.92 -11.47 37.19
CA LEU A 440 1.95 -11.04 36.22
C LEU A 440 1.56 -9.82 35.40
N ARG A 441 0.34 -9.81 34.84
CA ARG A 441 -0.15 -8.68 34.02
C ARG A 441 -0.11 -7.37 34.79
N SER A 442 -0.65 -7.33 36.01
CA SER A 442 -0.67 -6.13 36.84
C SER A 442 0.75 -5.69 37.17
N ARG A 443 1.62 -6.61 37.62
CA ARG A 443 3.04 -6.30 37.88
C ARG A 443 3.80 -5.75 36.68
N LEU A 444 3.49 -6.18 35.46
CA LEU A 444 4.10 -5.64 34.24
C LEU A 444 3.57 -4.23 33.92
N VAL A 445 2.26 -4.02 34.00
CA VAL A 445 1.64 -2.73 33.69
C VAL A 445 1.98 -1.66 34.74
N GLU A 446 2.13 -2.04 36.00
CA GLU A 446 2.53 -1.13 37.09
C GLU A 446 3.92 -0.52 36.92
N LYS A 447 4.79 -1.15 36.12
CA LYS A 447 6.09 -0.60 35.74
C LYS A 447 6.00 0.47 34.64
N LEU A 448 4.88 0.54 33.93
CA LEU A 448 4.75 1.30 32.67
C LEU A 448 3.76 2.47 32.77
N LEU A 449 2.70 2.27 33.55
CA LEU A 449 1.71 3.29 33.89
C LEU A 449 1.85 3.60 35.37
N THR A 450 1.72 4.86 35.76
CA THR A 450 1.68 5.31 37.15
C THR A 450 0.34 4.98 37.82
N ALA A 451 0.29 5.00 39.15
CA ALA A 451 -0.97 4.76 39.87
C ALA A 451 -2.08 5.77 39.49
N PRO A 452 -1.82 7.10 39.38
CA PRO A 452 -2.82 8.05 38.91
C PRO A 452 -3.33 7.76 37.50
N GLU A 453 -2.46 7.40 36.55
CA GLU A 453 -2.85 7.05 35.19
C GLU A 453 -3.77 5.82 35.18
N ARG A 454 -3.42 4.75 35.91
CA ARG A 454 -4.25 3.54 35.99
C ARG A 454 -5.61 3.80 36.64
N GLN A 455 -5.64 4.58 37.72
CA GLN A 455 -6.88 4.97 38.39
C GLN A 455 -7.78 5.82 37.48
N ALA A 456 -7.20 6.72 36.68
CA ALA A 456 -7.94 7.51 35.71
C ALA A 456 -8.56 6.62 34.61
N ILE A 457 -7.81 5.64 34.08
CA ILE A 457 -8.34 4.66 33.12
C ILE A 457 -9.47 3.84 33.75
N HIS A 458 -9.30 3.37 34.99
CA HIS A 458 -10.34 2.59 35.69
C HIS A 458 -11.63 3.41 35.87
N LYS A 459 -11.49 4.67 36.31
CA LYS A 459 -12.61 5.59 36.50
C LYS A 459 -13.36 5.85 35.20
N ALA A 460 -12.65 5.98 34.08
CA ALA A 460 -13.25 6.15 32.76
C ALA A 460 -13.93 4.86 32.25
N TRP A 461 -13.38 3.70 32.59
CA TRP A 461 -13.91 2.39 32.21
C TRP A 461 -15.24 2.04 32.92
N LEU A 462 -15.37 2.34 34.20
CA LEU A 462 -16.50 1.92 35.05
C LEU A 462 -17.90 2.21 34.45
N PRO A 463 -18.25 3.46 34.06
CA PRO A 463 -19.57 3.74 33.49
C PRO A 463 -19.80 3.08 32.13
N LEU A 464 -18.74 2.79 31.37
CA LEU A 464 -18.84 2.11 30.08
C LEU A 464 -19.12 0.61 30.27
N ASP A 465 -18.51 -0.01 31.28
CA ASP A 465 -18.77 -1.41 31.60
C ASP A 465 -20.20 -1.61 32.10
N GLU A 466 -20.73 -0.72 32.93
CA GLU A 466 -22.15 -0.76 33.36
C GLU A 466 -23.11 -0.77 32.15
N GLN A 467 -22.87 0.10 31.16
CA GLN A 467 -23.63 0.10 29.91
C GLN A 467 -23.42 -1.17 29.10
N TRP A 468 -22.20 -1.71 29.07
CA TRP A 468 -21.91 -2.96 28.37
C TRP A 468 -22.62 -4.17 28.98
N GLN A 469 -22.70 -4.26 30.31
CA GLN A 469 -23.47 -5.30 30.99
C GLN A 469 -24.97 -5.17 30.66
N GLU A 470 -25.49 -3.94 30.58
CA GLU A 470 -26.88 -3.71 30.16
C GLU A 470 -27.11 -4.12 28.69
N VAL A 471 -26.18 -3.79 27.77
CA VAL A 471 -26.24 -4.27 26.38
C VAL A 471 -26.34 -5.80 26.36
N ARG A 472 -25.47 -6.50 27.09
CA ARG A 472 -25.48 -7.97 27.14
C ARG A 472 -26.78 -8.52 27.70
N ARG A 473 -27.33 -7.89 28.75
CA ARG A 473 -28.62 -8.27 29.33
C ARG A 473 -29.77 -8.10 28.33
N LEU A 474 -29.75 -7.02 27.53
CA LEU A 474 -30.75 -6.77 26.49
C LEU A 474 -30.57 -7.70 25.27
N GLU A 475 -29.33 -8.03 24.87
CA GLU A 475 -29.04 -8.97 23.78
C GLU A 475 -29.54 -10.39 24.10
N ALA A 476 -29.55 -10.78 25.38
CA ALA A 476 -30.10 -12.06 25.83
C ALA A 476 -31.64 -12.15 25.75
N ASP A 477 -32.34 -11.02 25.60
CA ASP A 477 -33.81 -10.93 25.47
C ASP A 477 -34.20 -10.76 24.00
N PRO A 478 -34.80 -11.78 23.34
CA PRO A 478 -35.17 -11.70 21.93
C PRO A 478 -36.11 -10.54 21.58
N GLY A 479 -36.91 -10.04 22.54
CA GLY A 479 -37.84 -8.92 22.35
C GLY A 479 -37.18 -7.53 22.43
N LYS A 480 -35.87 -7.45 22.69
CA LYS A 480 -35.16 -6.18 22.90
C LYS A 480 -33.95 -5.98 21.99
N LYS A 481 -33.81 -6.75 20.91
CA LYS A 481 -32.68 -6.67 19.97
C LYS A 481 -32.44 -5.26 19.42
N ASP A 482 -33.50 -4.54 19.06
CA ASP A 482 -33.37 -3.17 18.52
C ASP A 482 -32.87 -2.19 19.58
N LYS A 483 -33.36 -2.32 20.82
CA LYS A 483 -32.90 -1.52 21.96
C LYS A 483 -31.45 -1.83 22.30
N ALA A 484 -31.07 -3.11 22.26
CA ALA A 484 -29.69 -3.55 22.47
C ALA A 484 -28.75 -2.99 21.40
N ALA A 485 -29.14 -3.05 20.12
CA ALA A 485 -28.36 -2.50 19.01
C ALA A 485 -28.20 -0.97 19.12
N ALA A 486 -29.26 -0.25 19.45
CA ALA A 486 -29.21 1.20 19.66
C ALA A 486 -28.30 1.58 20.84
N LEU A 487 -28.42 0.90 21.99
CA LEU A 487 -27.57 1.15 23.16
C LEU A 487 -26.10 0.80 22.86
N LYS A 488 -25.84 -0.32 22.20
CA LYS A 488 -24.50 -0.75 21.78
C LYS A 488 -23.85 0.29 20.88
N LYS A 489 -24.57 0.85 19.92
CA LYS A 489 -24.06 1.93 19.05
C LYS A 489 -23.64 3.15 19.87
N THR A 490 -24.47 3.61 20.81
CA THR A 490 -24.17 4.74 21.69
C THR A 490 -22.98 4.46 22.61
N LEU A 491 -22.90 3.25 23.17
CA LEU A 491 -21.78 2.81 23.98
C LEU A 491 -20.47 2.83 23.17
N LEU A 492 -20.44 2.24 21.97
CA LEU A 492 -19.23 2.19 21.15
C LEU A 492 -18.76 3.59 20.72
N GLN A 493 -19.67 4.53 20.51
CA GLN A 493 -19.32 5.94 20.31
C GLN A 493 -18.70 6.55 21.58
N SER A 494 -19.24 6.22 22.76
CA SER A 494 -18.71 6.68 24.05
C SER A 494 -17.34 6.10 24.36
N VAL A 495 -17.09 4.84 23.99
CA VAL A 495 -15.78 4.19 24.03
C VAL A 495 -14.80 4.97 23.16
N ALA A 496 -15.16 5.28 21.91
CA ALA A 496 -14.31 6.03 21.00
C ALA A 496 -13.90 7.39 21.57
N THR A 497 -14.84 8.16 22.12
CA THR A 497 -14.55 9.44 22.78
C THR A 497 -13.68 9.28 24.03
N THR A 498 -13.91 8.24 24.83
CA THR A 498 -13.15 7.99 26.05
C THR A 498 -11.69 7.64 25.76
N LEU A 499 -11.43 6.95 24.65
CA LEU A 499 -10.06 6.60 24.23
C LEU A 499 -9.19 7.84 23.98
N ASP A 500 -9.79 8.96 23.60
CA ASP A 500 -9.10 10.23 23.35
C ASP A 500 -9.00 11.13 24.61
N THR A 501 -9.52 10.67 25.76
CA THR A 501 -9.48 11.44 27.01
C THR A 501 -8.05 11.48 27.57
N PRO A 502 -7.51 12.67 27.92
CA PRO A 502 -6.18 12.81 28.49
C PRO A 502 -6.10 12.19 29.89
N LEU A 503 -4.95 11.59 30.20
CA LEU A 503 -4.60 11.05 31.51
C LEU A 503 -3.84 12.08 32.35
N PRO A 504 -3.90 12.00 33.69
CA PRO A 504 -3.14 12.88 34.56
C PRO A 504 -1.62 12.67 34.39
N GLY A 505 -0.86 13.76 34.52
CA GLY A 505 0.60 13.76 34.46
C GLY A 505 1.18 14.49 33.24
N ASP A 506 2.51 14.55 33.17
CA ASP A 506 3.23 15.41 32.20
C ASP A 506 3.51 14.71 30.86
N ARG A 507 3.13 13.44 30.73
CA ARG A 507 3.40 12.61 29.54
C ARG A 507 2.45 12.88 28.37
N ALA A 508 1.45 13.76 28.56
CA ALA A 508 0.43 14.10 27.56
C ALA A 508 -0.24 12.86 26.92
N LEU A 509 -0.44 11.80 27.72
CA LEU A 509 -1.07 10.56 27.25
C LEU A 509 -2.59 10.70 27.23
N THR A 510 -3.21 10.00 26.29
CA THR A 510 -4.64 9.65 26.30
C THR A 510 -4.82 8.22 26.78
N VAL A 511 -6.05 7.82 27.10
CA VAL A 511 -6.38 6.41 27.45
C VAL A 511 -5.85 5.45 26.36
N ARG A 512 -6.09 5.76 25.08
CA ARG A 512 -5.61 4.97 23.94
C ARG A 512 -4.09 4.87 23.92
N THR A 513 -3.40 6.01 23.90
CA THR A 513 -1.95 6.04 23.72
C THR A 513 -1.22 5.43 24.91
N ALA A 514 -1.79 5.52 26.12
CA ALA A 514 -1.27 4.82 27.29
C ALA A 514 -1.37 3.29 27.14
N ILE A 515 -2.50 2.76 26.66
CA ILE A 515 -2.66 1.33 26.39
C ILE A 515 -1.69 0.87 25.31
N GLU A 516 -1.65 1.57 24.17
CA GLU A 516 -0.79 1.25 23.04
C GLU A 516 0.68 1.25 23.45
N GLN A 517 1.16 2.30 24.12
CA GLN A 517 2.54 2.39 24.58
C GLN A 517 2.90 1.36 25.65
N ALA A 518 1.99 1.05 26.58
CA ALA A 518 2.24 0.04 27.59
C ALA A 518 2.39 -1.36 26.97
N LEU A 519 1.49 -1.72 26.04
CA LEU A 519 1.57 -3.02 25.36
C LEU A 519 2.81 -3.12 24.47
N GLU A 520 3.17 -2.06 23.76
CA GLU A 520 4.39 -2.03 22.95
C GLU A 520 5.65 -2.12 23.82
N ALA A 521 5.66 -1.49 25.00
CA ALA A 521 6.77 -1.61 25.95
C ALA A 521 6.92 -3.03 26.49
N VAL A 522 5.82 -3.72 26.84
CA VAL A 522 5.87 -5.14 27.23
C VAL A 522 6.37 -6.02 26.08
N ALA A 523 5.95 -5.72 24.83
CA ALA A 523 6.47 -6.44 23.66
C ALA A 523 8.00 -6.32 23.53
N GLY A 524 8.59 -5.20 23.99
CA GLY A 524 10.04 -4.98 24.00
C GLY A 524 10.82 -5.64 25.14
N PHE A 525 10.18 -6.26 26.14
CA PHE A 525 10.90 -6.85 27.29
C PHE A 525 11.70 -8.09 26.91
N THR A 526 13.03 -7.98 26.93
CA THR A 526 13.92 -9.09 26.52
C THR A 526 13.94 -10.26 27.50
N ASP A 527 13.51 -10.06 28.73
CA ASP A 527 13.52 -11.05 29.81
C ASP A 527 12.11 -11.58 30.16
N LEU A 528 11.06 -11.17 29.45
CA LEU A 528 9.67 -11.55 29.77
C LEU A 528 9.49 -13.08 29.86
N TYR A 529 9.85 -13.81 28.81
CA TYR A 529 9.71 -15.28 28.83
C TYR A 529 10.72 -15.95 29.77
N PRO A 530 12.04 -15.65 29.72
CA PRO A 530 13.02 -16.26 30.63
C PRO A 530 12.70 -16.06 32.12
N SER A 531 12.28 -14.86 32.53
CA SER A 531 12.01 -14.54 33.93
C SER A 531 10.68 -15.12 34.43
N PHE A 532 9.69 -15.34 33.55
CA PHE A 532 8.32 -15.71 33.94
C PHE A 532 7.80 -17.00 33.28
N GLN A 533 8.68 -17.88 32.76
CA GLN A 533 8.33 -19.08 31.99
C GLN A 533 7.22 -19.92 32.65
N ARG A 534 7.39 -20.28 33.94
CA ARG A 534 6.43 -21.13 34.66
C ARG A 534 5.06 -20.47 34.81
N GLU A 535 5.03 -19.19 35.16
CA GLU A 535 3.80 -18.43 35.34
C GLU A 535 3.08 -18.22 33.99
N LEU A 536 3.82 -17.87 32.93
CA LEU A 536 3.29 -17.72 31.58
C LEU A 536 2.68 -19.02 31.04
N LEU A 537 3.34 -20.17 31.25
CA LEU A 537 2.81 -21.47 30.83
C LEU A 537 1.55 -21.87 31.64
N SER A 538 1.51 -21.54 32.94
CA SER A 538 0.32 -21.73 33.76
C SER A 538 -0.85 -20.87 33.30
N LEU A 539 -0.59 -19.61 32.95
CA LEU A 539 -1.59 -18.69 32.40
C LEU A 539 -2.06 -19.14 31.00
N ALA A 540 -1.15 -19.65 30.16
CA ALA A 540 -1.50 -20.16 28.84
C ALA A 540 -2.49 -21.34 28.91
N ALA A 541 -2.33 -22.23 29.89
CA ALA A 541 -3.27 -23.34 30.13
C ALA A 541 -4.68 -22.87 30.55
N LYS A 542 -4.82 -21.63 31.01
CA LYS A 542 -6.09 -21.00 31.44
C LYS A 542 -6.58 -19.94 30.45
N SER A 543 -5.91 -19.79 29.30
CA SER A 543 -6.28 -18.77 28.32
C SER A 543 -7.63 -19.05 27.70
N SER A 544 -8.36 -17.98 27.34
CA SER A 544 -9.56 -18.08 26.51
C SER A 544 -9.24 -18.42 25.05
N LYS A 545 -7.96 -18.42 24.65
CA LYS A 545 -7.53 -18.86 23.32
C LYS A 545 -7.14 -20.35 23.36
N PRO A 546 -7.86 -21.23 22.65
CA PRO A 546 -7.62 -22.67 22.71
C PRO A 546 -6.24 -23.10 22.18
N THR A 547 -5.62 -22.28 21.32
CA THR A 547 -4.30 -22.54 20.74
C THR A 547 -3.14 -21.99 21.56
N ALA A 548 -3.38 -21.30 22.69
CA ALA A 548 -2.36 -20.54 23.40
C ALA A 548 -1.10 -21.36 23.74
N GLN A 549 -1.25 -22.56 24.28
CA GLN A 549 -0.11 -23.42 24.62
C GLN A 549 0.67 -23.87 23.38
N ALA A 550 -0.05 -24.27 22.32
CA ALA A 550 0.55 -24.72 21.07
C ALA A 550 1.29 -23.57 20.35
N ASP A 551 0.69 -22.39 20.32
CA ASP A 551 1.27 -21.19 19.70
C ASP A 551 2.57 -20.76 20.39
N ILE A 552 2.59 -20.79 21.72
CA ILE A 552 3.79 -20.47 22.52
C ILE A 552 4.88 -21.52 22.28
N ALA A 553 4.54 -22.81 22.36
CA ALA A 553 5.48 -23.89 22.10
C ALA A 553 6.10 -23.79 20.70
N HIS A 554 5.28 -23.51 19.68
CA HIS A 554 5.73 -23.29 18.31
C HIS A 554 6.69 -22.11 18.20
N GLN A 555 6.39 -20.96 18.81
CA GLN A 555 7.31 -19.80 18.77
C GLN A 555 8.61 -20.07 19.50
N ILE A 556 8.60 -20.76 20.64
CA ILE A 556 9.82 -21.15 21.36
C ILE A 556 10.67 -22.08 20.50
N GLN A 557 10.06 -23.11 19.92
CA GLN A 557 10.77 -24.05 19.05
C GLN A 557 11.39 -23.31 17.86
N ARG A 558 10.64 -22.41 17.24
CA ARG A 558 11.16 -21.54 16.16
C ARG A 558 12.37 -20.71 16.60
N LEU A 559 12.34 -20.11 17.80
CA LEU A 559 13.48 -19.35 18.32
C LEU A 559 14.69 -20.24 18.65
N LYS A 560 14.48 -21.48 19.07
CA LYS A 560 15.56 -22.49 19.20
C LYS A 560 16.13 -22.85 17.83
N ASP A 561 15.28 -23.07 16.84
CA ASP A 561 15.68 -23.42 15.48
C ASP A 561 16.50 -22.33 14.78
N LEU A 562 16.25 -21.07 15.15
CA LEU A 562 16.99 -19.89 14.70
C LEU A 562 18.20 -19.56 15.60
N ASN A 563 18.50 -20.37 16.62
CA ASN A 563 19.59 -20.13 17.56
C ASN A 563 19.49 -18.77 18.29
N ILE A 564 18.27 -18.33 18.59
CA ILE A 564 17.98 -17.16 19.43
C ILE A 564 17.85 -17.60 20.89
N PHE A 565 17.20 -18.74 21.12
CA PHE A 565 17.04 -19.37 22.43
C PHE A 565 17.78 -20.70 22.50
N SER A 566 18.21 -21.05 23.71
CA SER A 566 18.72 -22.37 24.07
C SER A 566 17.97 -22.93 25.27
N GLU A 567 17.94 -24.25 25.37
CA GLU A 567 17.41 -24.97 26.52
C GLU A 567 18.58 -25.55 27.32
N ASN A 568 18.63 -25.25 28.61
CA ASN A 568 19.68 -25.79 29.47
C ASN A 568 19.32 -27.20 29.97
N SER A 569 20.24 -27.85 30.69
CA SER A 569 20.04 -29.20 31.24
C SER A 569 18.86 -29.34 32.22
N SER A 570 18.37 -28.23 32.78
CA SER A 570 17.20 -28.19 33.66
C SER A 570 15.87 -27.98 32.92
N GLY A 571 15.90 -27.86 31.58
CA GLY A 571 14.73 -27.56 30.75
C GLY A 571 14.32 -26.07 30.76
N LEU A 572 15.15 -25.19 31.31
CA LEU A 572 14.89 -23.75 31.30
C LEU A 572 15.31 -23.15 29.97
N ILE A 573 14.43 -22.33 29.40
CA ILE A 573 14.67 -21.62 28.14
C ILE A 573 15.30 -20.27 28.43
N THR A 574 16.44 -20.00 27.80
CA THR A 574 17.20 -18.76 27.96
C THR A 574 17.70 -18.26 26.60
N PRO A 575 17.94 -16.94 26.45
CA PRO A 575 18.60 -16.42 25.25
C PRO A 575 19.97 -17.08 25.03
N PHE A 576 20.30 -17.34 23.77
CA PHE A 576 21.56 -18.01 23.38
C PHE A 576 22.80 -17.19 23.77
N VAL A 577 22.66 -15.86 23.74
CA VAL A 577 23.65 -14.91 24.25
C VAL A 577 23.11 -14.19 25.50
N PRO A 578 23.99 -13.70 26.41
CA PRO A 578 23.56 -12.90 27.56
C PRO A 578 22.68 -11.69 27.18
N LEU A 579 21.78 -11.28 28.09
CA LEU A 579 20.80 -10.19 27.85
C LEU A 579 21.45 -8.84 27.48
N ASP A 580 22.62 -8.56 28.04
CA ASP A 580 23.43 -7.37 27.77
C ASP A 580 24.18 -7.43 26.43
N GLN A 581 24.21 -8.60 25.78
CA GLN A 581 24.85 -8.84 24.48
C GLN A 581 23.84 -9.08 23.35
N LEU A 582 22.54 -9.00 23.62
CA LEU A 582 21.51 -9.14 22.59
C LEU A 582 21.65 -8.05 21.52
N THR A 583 21.75 -8.50 20.27
CA THR A 583 21.71 -7.65 19.09
C THR A 583 20.29 -7.10 18.87
N ASP A 584 20.15 -6.09 18.00
CA ASP A 584 18.84 -5.58 17.58
C ASP A 584 17.99 -6.67 16.93
N ALA A 585 18.62 -7.60 16.20
CA ALA A 585 17.94 -8.76 15.63
C ALA A 585 17.41 -9.70 16.71
N ASP A 586 18.22 -10.04 17.73
CA ASP A 586 17.78 -10.90 18.83
C ASP A 586 16.59 -10.28 19.58
N ARG A 587 16.65 -8.96 19.84
CA ARG A 587 15.55 -8.21 20.47
C ARG A 587 14.28 -8.23 19.61
N TYR A 588 14.42 -8.14 18.29
CA TYR A 588 13.30 -8.23 17.36
C TYR A 588 12.65 -9.64 17.35
N TYR A 589 13.45 -10.70 17.40
CA TYR A 589 12.91 -12.06 17.50
C TYR A 589 12.15 -12.29 18.81
N ILE A 590 12.74 -11.85 19.93
CA ILE A 590 12.12 -11.96 21.25
C ILE A 590 10.82 -11.15 21.30
N SER A 591 10.77 -9.95 20.70
CA SER A 591 9.54 -9.16 20.67
C SER A 591 8.42 -9.84 19.89
N GLY A 592 8.74 -10.63 18.87
CA GLY A 592 7.77 -11.49 18.17
C GLY A 592 7.11 -12.51 19.10
N LEU A 593 7.90 -13.20 19.94
CA LEU A 593 7.37 -14.09 20.99
C LEU A 593 6.52 -13.31 22.00
N ASN A 594 6.97 -12.14 22.44
CA ASN A 594 6.24 -11.33 23.40
C ASN A 594 4.89 -10.87 22.87
N ARG A 595 4.77 -10.54 21.58
CA ARG A 595 3.47 -10.24 20.94
C ARG A 595 2.54 -11.46 20.97
N THR A 596 3.06 -12.66 20.74
CA THR A 596 2.27 -13.88 20.90
C THR A 596 1.85 -14.09 22.36
N LEU A 597 2.74 -13.89 23.34
CA LEU A 597 2.39 -13.96 24.76
C LEU A 597 1.34 -12.91 25.16
N LEU A 598 1.45 -11.70 24.64
CA LEU A 598 0.46 -10.64 24.84
C LEU A 598 -0.93 -11.07 24.35
N SER A 599 -1.04 -11.54 23.11
CA SER A 599 -2.34 -11.87 22.51
C SER A 599 -2.91 -13.23 22.93
N GLN A 600 -2.06 -14.18 23.31
CA GLN A 600 -2.47 -15.53 23.68
C GLN A 600 -2.61 -15.72 25.19
N VAL A 601 -1.96 -14.91 26.03
CA VAL A 601 -1.86 -15.17 27.47
C VAL A 601 -2.23 -13.95 28.32
N LEU A 602 -1.58 -12.81 28.09
CA LEU A 602 -1.70 -11.67 29.00
C LEU A 602 -2.99 -10.86 28.75
N PHE A 603 -3.39 -10.71 27.48
CA PHE A 603 -4.55 -9.93 27.05
C PHE A 603 -5.44 -10.66 26.01
N PRO A 604 -5.81 -11.95 26.23
CA PRO A 604 -6.45 -12.78 25.19
C PRO A 604 -7.88 -12.35 24.82
N GLU A 605 -8.57 -11.61 25.68
CA GLU A 605 -9.90 -11.07 25.37
C GLU A 605 -9.87 -9.71 24.67
N ALA A 606 -8.74 -8.99 24.74
CA ALA A 606 -8.58 -7.65 24.18
C ALA A 606 -7.83 -7.65 22.85
N LEU A 607 -6.90 -8.60 22.68
CA LEU A 607 -6.00 -8.66 21.54
C LEU A 607 -6.35 -9.83 20.61
N GLU A 608 -6.41 -9.52 19.32
CA GLU A 608 -6.64 -10.48 18.25
C GLU A 608 -5.69 -10.21 17.11
N ARG A 609 -4.85 -11.18 16.80
CA ARG A 609 -3.85 -11.10 15.73
C ARG A 609 -3.56 -12.48 15.19
N SER A 610 -3.10 -12.54 13.94
CA SER A 610 -2.46 -13.74 13.42
C SER A 610 -1.10 -13.93 14.08
N ASN A 611 -0.82 -15.17 14.49
CA ASN A 611 0.50 -15.61 14.98
C ASN A 611 1.43 -16.04 13.84
N ALA A 612 0.96 -16.05 12.59
CA ALA A 612 1.79 -16.31 11.43
C ALA A 612 2.85 -15.21 11.25
N PRO A 613 3.95 -15.51 10.52
CA PRO A 613 4.85 -14.48 10.01
C PRO A 613 4.10 -13.39 9.24
N ALA A 614 4.72 -12.22 9.11
CA ALA A 614 4.19 -11.11 8.31
C ALA A 614 3.80 -11.61 6.92
N TRP A 615 2.57 -11.31 6.52
CA TRP A 615 2.02 -11.86 5.28
C TRP A 615 2.69 -11.19 4.08
N VAL A 616 2.97 -11.97 3.05
CA VAL A 616 3.49 -11.50 1.77
C VAL A 616 2.83 -12.30 0.65
N ASP A 617 2.63 -11.66 -0.49
CA ASP A 617 2.15 -12.34 -1.68
C ASP A 617 3.17 -13.39 -2.14
N ARG A 618 2.76 -14.65 -2.13
CA ARG A 618 3.61 -15.79 -2.54
C ARG A 618 4.01 -15.77 -4.01
N ARG A 619 3.39 -14.91 -4.84
CA ARG A 619 3.85 -14.64 -6.21
C ARG A 619 5.16 -13.86 -6.24
N LEU A 620 5.46 -13.06 -5.20
CA LEU A 620 6.63 -12.17 -5.16
C LEU A 620 7.86 -12.84 -4.51
N THR A 621 7.66 -13.79 -3.61
CA THR A 621 8.74 -14.46 -2.86
C THR A 621 8.30 -15.83 -2.35
N THR A 622 9.26 -16.76 -2.25
CA THR A 622 9.09 -18.02 -1.51
C THR A 622 9.46 -17.80 -0.04
N PRO A 623 8.65 -18.24 0.95
CA PRO A 623 8.97 -18.11 2.37
C PRO A 623 10.25 -18.87 2.75
N LYS A 624 11.13 -18.26 3.53
CA LYS A 624 12.43 -18.86 3.92
C LYS A 624 12.52 -19.00 5.45
N PRO A 625 12.48 -20.21 6.01
CA PRO A 625 12.44 -20.43 7.46
C PRO A 625 13.82 -20.34 8.12
N TRP A 626 14.59 -19.28 7.80
CA TRP A 626 15.93 -19.08 8.32
C TRP A 626 16.24 -17.59 8.52
N ARG A 627 17.40 -17.34 9.13
CA ARG A 627 18.03 -16.03 9.22
C ARG A 627 19.48 -16.12 8.80
N ASP A 628 20.01 -15.04 8.23
CA ASP A 628 21.40 -14.95 7.77
C ASP A 628 22.14 -13.85 8.53
N VAL A 629 23.16 -14.23 9.31
CA VAL A 629 24.01 -13.32 10.09
C VAL A 629 25.33 -13.10 9.34
N HIS A 630 25.53 -11.88 8.84
CA HIS A 630 26.65 -11.53 7.98
C HIS A 630 27.95 -11.35 8.79
N ARG A 631 29.09 -11.63 8.15
CA ARG A 631 30.41 -11.56 8.77
C ARG A 631 31.35 -10.75 7.89
N TYR A 632 32.13 -9.90 8.54
CA TYR A 632 33.10 -9.01 7.91
C TYR A 632 34.48 -9.21 8.52
N ASP A 633 35.54 -9.00 7.74
CA ASP A 633 36.90 -8.90 8.26
C ASP A 633 37.14 -7.53 8.94
N LYS A 634 38.38 -7.30 9.39
CA LYS A 634 38.77 -6.09 10.11
C LYS A 634 38.75 -4.85 9.21
N GLU A 635 38.97 -5.04 7.92
CA GLU A 635 38.92 -4.03 6.86
C GLU A 635 37.48 -3.73 6.42
N GLY A 636 36.55 -4.56 6.88
CA GLY A 636 35.11 -4.41 6.69
C GLY A 636 34.57 -4.99 5.40
N LYS A 637 35.33 -5.87 4.74
CA LYS A 637 34.91 -6.64 3.58
C LYS A 637 34.08 -7.84 4.02
N LEU A 638 33.00 -8.14 3.29
CA LEU A 638 32.15 -9.30 3.54
C LEU A 638 32.97 -10.58 3.32
N ILE A 639 33.07 -11.42 4.35
CA ILE A 639 33.73 -12.73 4.30
C ILE A 639 32.75 -13.90 4.24
N GLY A 640 31.45 -13.63 4.39
CA GLY A 640 30.39 -14.62 4.27
C GLY A 640 29.23 -14.34 5.21
N TRP A 641 28.35 -15.33 5.40
CA TRP A 641 27.31 -15.29 6.41
C TRP A 641 27.10 -16.67 7.05
N ILE A 642 26.46 -16.64 8.21
CA ILE A 642 25.99 -17.81 8.93
C ILE A 642 24.49 -17.91 8.76
N ARG A 643 23.99 -19.04 8.28
CA ARG A 643 22.56 -19.34 8.25
C ARG A 643 22.15 -20.19 9.44
N HIS A 644 21.10 -19.79 10.14
CA HIS A 644 20.45 -20.62 11.16
C HIS A 644 19.09 -21.11 10.65
N GLN A 645 18.89 -22.42 10.62
CA GLN A 645 17.68 -23.07 10.13
C GLN A 645 17.48 -24.43 10.80
N ALA A 646 16.28 -24.68 11.35
CA ALA A 646 15.92 -25.98 11.93
C ALA A 646 16.97 -26.51 12.93
N GLY A 647 17.54 -25.61 13.75
CA GLY A 647 18.57 -25.92 14.75
C GLY A 647 19.97 -26.15 14.18
N ARG A 648 20.13 -26.06 12.85
CA ARG A 648 21.42 -26.19 12.16
C ARG A 648 22.05 -24.83 11.94
N THR A 649 23.37 -24.80 11.98
CA THR A 649 24.19 -23.63 11.66
C THR A 649 25.08 -23.98 10.48
N ALA A 650 25.03 -23.17 9.42
CA ALA A 650 25.75 -23.39 8.18
C ALA A 650 26.49 -22.13 7.73
N TRP A 651 27.72 -22.29 7.25
CA TRP A 651 28.54 -21.20 6.74
C TRP A 651 28.42 -21.06 5.23
N PHE A 652 28.37 -19.83 4.76
CA PHE A 652 28.34 -19.51 3.33
C PHE A 652 29.41 -18.47 2.99
N ALA A 653 30.07 -18.67 1.86
CA ALA A 653 31.02 -17.73 1.30
C ALA A 653 30.30 -16.49 0.70
N PRO A 654 30.99 -15.36 0.45
CA PRO A 654 30.38 -14.14 -0.08
C PRO A 654 29.71 -14.30 -1.46
N ASP A 655 30.01 -15.38 -2.18
CA ASP A 655 29.43 -15.72 -3.48
C ASP A 655 28.22 -16.67 -3.37
N GLY A 656 27.82 -17.05 -2.15
CA GLY A 656 26.65 -17.92 -1.90
C GLY A 656 26.94 -19.40 -1.85
N ARG A 657 28.19 -19.83 -1.93
CA ARG A 657 28.57 -21.24 -1.81
C ARG A 657 28.61 -21.70 -0.36
N TYR A 658 28.18 -22.93 -0.11
CA TYR A 658 28.20 -23.55 1.22
C TYR A 658 29.63 -23.95 1.64
N LEU A 659 30.01 -23.65 2.87
CA LEU A 659 31.31 -23.94 3.46
C LEU A 659 31.18 -25.03 4.55
N PRO A 660 31.36 -26.32 4.22
CA PRO A 660 31.16 -27.41 5.18
C PRO A 660 32.12 -27.35 6.37
N ASP A 661 33.35 -26.90 6.12
CA ASP A 661 34.42 -26.81 7.13
C ASP A 661 34.56 -25.39 7.71
N GLY A 662 33.59 -24.50 7.44
CA GLY A 662 33.61 -23.09 7.86
C GLY A 662 34.56 -22.19 7.04
N LEU A 663 34.78 -20.96 7.53
CA LEU A 663 35.53 -19.91 6.81
C LEU A 663 37.00 -20.24 6.55
N GLY A 664 37.60 -21.20 7.28
CA GLY A 664 39.03 -21.51 7.19
C GLY A 664 39.42 -22.34 5.96
N GLN A 665 38.47 -22.90 5.21
CA GLN A 665 38.74 -23.76 4.05
C GLN A 665 37.86 -23.38 2.84
N PRO A 666 38.02 -22.17 2.29
CA PRO A 666 37.18 -21.66 1.20
C PRO A 666 37.26 -22.50 -0.09
N ASP A 667 38.39 -23.19 -0.33
CA ASP A 667 38.57 -24.04 -1.51
C ASP A 667 37.64 -25.26 -1.55
N LYS A 668 37.02 -25.60 -0.42
CA LYS A 668 36.03 -26.68 -0.30
C LYS A 668 34.58 -26.19 -0.46
N ALA A 669 34.37 -24.95 -0.88
CA ALA A 669 33.03 -24.38 -1.01
C ALA A 669 32.20 -25.14 -2.06
N LEU A 670 30.97 -25.52 -1.72
CA LEU A 670 30.07 -26.29 -2.57
C LEU A 670 28.96 -25.40 -3.16
N PRO A 671 28.55 -25.61 -4.42
CA PRO A 671 27.36 -24.95 -4.96
C PRO A 671 26.11 -25.32 -4.15
N VAL A 672 25.12 -24.42 -4.15
CA VAL A 672 23.88 -24.57 -3.36
C VAL A 672 22.68 -24.59 -4.30
N ILE A 673 21.75 -25.49 -4.02
CA ILE A 673 20.45 -25.56 -4.69
C ILE A 673 19.39 -25.10 -3.68
N TYR A 674 18.45 -24.28 -4.16
CA TYR A 674 17.29 -23.81 -3.41
C TYR A 674 16.01 -24.38 -4.02
N GLU A 675 15.24 -25.12 -3.23
CA GLU A 675 14.04 -25.81 -3.71
C GLU A 675 12.88 -25.68 -2.71
N LYS A 676 11.64 -25.82 -3.19
CA LYS A 676 10.46 -25.80 -2.33
C LYS A 676 10.25 -27.19 -1.74
N ASN A 677 10.05 -27.26 -0.43
CA ASN A 677 9.59 -28.48 0.22
C ASN A 677 8.07 -28.68 0.04
N GLU A 678 7.53 -29.76 0.59
CA GLU A 678 6.11 -30.12 0.50
C GLU A 678 5.17 -29.04 1.10
N GLN A 679 5.67 -28.26 2.07
CA GLN A 679 4.94 -27.17 2.70
C GLN A 679 5.07 -25.84 1.91
N GLY A 680 5.80 -25.84 0.79
CA GLY A 680 6.05 -24.66 -0.02
C GLY A 680 7.05 -23.67 0.60
N LEU A 681 7.80 -24.10 1.61
CA LEU A 681 8.90 -23.34 2.20
C LEU A 681 10.18 -23.60 1.41
N LEU A 682 11.08 -22.63 1.40
CA LEU A 682 12.39 -22.80 0.78
C LEU A 682 13.28 -23.66 1.67
N GLU A 683 13.95 -24.63 1.06
CA GLU A 683 15.04 -25.41 1.64
C GLU A 683 16.28 -25.28 0.75
N TRP A 684 17.44 -25.64 1.32
CA TRP A 684 18.69 -25.63 0.58
C TRP A 684 19.48 -26.91 0.82
N ARG A 685 20.28 -27.29 -0.17
CA ARG A 685 21.26 -28.39 -0.08
C ARG A 685 22.49 -28.09 -0.92
N SER A 686 23.62 -28.67 -0.54
CA SER A 686 24.81 -28.67 -1.40
C SER A 686 24.59 -29.56 -2.62
N LYS A 687 25.12 -29.14 -3.76
CA LYS A 687 25.10 -29.90 -5.00
C LYS A 687 26.09 -31.08 -4.99
#